data_AF-A0A2C9WJ96-F1
#
_entry.id   AF-A0A2C9WJ96-F1
#
_cell.length_a   1.000
_cell.length_b   1.000
_cell.length_c   1.000
_cell.angle_alpha   90.00
_cell.angle_beta   90.00
_cell.angle_gamma   90.00
#
_symmetry.space_group_name_H-M   'P 1'
#
loop_
_entity.id
_entity.type
_entity.pdbx_description
1 polymer ?
#
loop_
_entity_poly.entity_id
_entity_poly.type
_entity_poly.pdbx_seq_one_letter_code
_entity_poly.pdbx_strand_id
1 'polypeptide(L)'
;MESTVSHVNNDEDITKENKREIDNKVSRILKLIKSSGQDKKEKSSEESRKRSELIGLVQDFHKQYQSLYAQYDDVRGEAGKRTRGRKEKEKQNEKQNSSTAPSSDSEEYYSSDDIENGDFRHRHSRASSDVELETAKYDATGLRPILTPPGLAKESFNLRYMGPLGKSPRTRKRELSNLVKALELHGNQATAKVKDLEEQQNGLRIELESLRSLKTGLEKKLEEKEMEAKQFGETNVQLHSRVSELELISEDKGNEISAMTVRMEENESKLTSRIKVLMTEVDNLKLEMETLSAEKAELEERSKNGESDPAKILQQESESLHREKTELQLQLDIKTKEITENLNLIETLKEEIARKDVSEQGLLKEKEGLALQIEDLKLEVYSLHEQNNELEARISEMEENLTNKEQELSTVQKKCEDKENEASTQIMSLKAKLDSLLSEKRHLEAQNERIKQDCEHSQMQVENEILNLTNKIQEQQKTLTEKVNIIKKLTGEQRLTKHVSPHSQKLLSESHKLRSMDSAKISNQVLERKIDEMAEKFNMKMENHIRLLFQRIRVAEQIHVETKDAYKKMLEKLEQENKELNEKKAAYEGDLMKMREMLFEPENNLLAGLDSMLKKIDEENGNFLNRISRMSKELQHAKDWITGKNHEIKKLKHNVETLTSQLDEKEEQEFLLKEKLAKEISSKRLEEDRLKVADKLERRVEDLEQKLQERDEILSTLGEEKIEAIRQLCVLIDYHRHRYDHLKEAVSKMPIKFKKPA
;
A
#
# COMPACT_ATOMS: atom_id res chain seq x y z
N MET A 1 16.32 36.10 36.73
CA MET A 1 15.62 35.40 35.63
C MET A 1 14.15 35.74 35.76
N GLU A 2 13.67 36.81 35.12
CA GLU A 2 12.33 37.35 35.48
C GLU A 2 11.62 38.13 34.35
N SER A 3 12.11 38.04 33.10
CA SER A 3 11.63 38.85 31.96
C SER A 3 11.08 38.03 30.79
N THR A 4 10.88 36.72 30.95
CA THR A 4 10.44 35.80 29.88
C THR A 4 9.08 35.13 30.16
N VAL A 5 8.55 35.25 31.38
CA VAL A 5 7.29 34.61 31.79
C VAL A 5 6.05 35.44 31.39
N SER A 6 6.23 36.72 31.10
CA SER A 6 5.14 37.65 30.74
C SER A 6 4.65 37.53 29.29
N HIS A 7 5.42 36.92 28.39
CA HIS A 7 5.06 36.93 26.96
C HIS A 7 4.14 35.77 26.57
N VAL A 8 4.38 34.56 27.09
CA VAL A 8 3.64 33.32 26.75
C VAL A 8 2.14 33.42 27.11
N ASN A 9 1.81 34.15 28.17
CA ASN A 9 0.41 34.26 28.64
C ASN A 9 -0.46 35.14 27.71
N ASN A 10 0.12 36.04 26.92
CA ASN A 10 -0.68 36.91 26.02
C ASN A 10 -1.16 36.17 24.77
N ASP A 11 -0.29 35.38 24.13
CA ASP A 11 -0.62 34.68 22.88
C ASP A 11 -1.72 33.63 23.08
N GLU A 12 -1.72 32.96 24.23
CA GLU A 12 -2.75 31.97 24.56
C GLU A 12 -4.13 32.61 24.77
N ASP A 13 -4.23 33.85 25.26
CA ASP A 13 -5.51 34.55 25.40
C ASP A 13 -5.94 35.26 24.11
N ILE A 14 -5.02 35.82 23.32
CA ILE A 14 -5.31 36.37 21.99
C ILE A 14 -5.89 35.29 21.07
N THR A 15 -5.33 34.08 21.09
CA THR A 15 -5.87 32.95 20.30
C THR A 15 -7.25 32.46 20.79
N LYS A 16 -7.52 32.49 22.10
CA LYS A 16 -8.86 32.21 22.67
C LYS A 16 -9.89 33.30 22.36
N GLU A 17 -9.48 34.56 22.23
CA GLU A 17 -10.35 35.68 21.85
C GLU A 17 -10.71 35.60 20.36
N ASN A 18 -9.69 35.48 19.49
CA ASN A 18 -9.87 35.33 18.04
C ASN A 18 -10.74 34.12 17.68
N LYS A 19 -10.57 32.97 18.37
CA LYS A 19 -11.43 31.80 18.18
C LYS A 19 -12.89 32.09 18.52
N ARG A 20 -13.15 32.81 19.62
CA ARG A 20 -14.52 33.23 19.98
C ARG A 20 -15.10 34.25 19.00
N GLU A 21 -14.30 35.13 18.41
CA GLU A 21 -14.77 36.01 17.33
C GLU A 21 -15.19 35.19 16.09
N ILE A 22 -14.36 34.22 15.70
CA ILE A 22 -14.63 33.29 14.59
C ILE A 22 -15.92 32.49 14.84
N ASP A 23 -16.07 31.85 16.00
CA ASP A 23 -17.26 31.06 16.35
C ASP A 23 -18.54 31.92 16.35
N ASN A 24 -18.43 33.20 16.74
CA ASN A 24 -19.52 34.17 16.65
C ASN A 24 -19.85 34.58 15.20
N LYS A 25 -18.84 34.83 14.35
CA LYS A 25 -19.05 35.13 12.91
C LYS A 25 -19.67 33.93 12.18
N VAL A 26 -19.20 32.70 12.42
CA VAL A 26 -19.83 31.47 11.88
C VAL A 26 -21.28 31.34 12.35
N SER A 27 -21.55 31.61 13.63
CA SER A 27 -22.91 31.61 14.18
C SER A 27 -23.82 32.67 13.55
N ARG A 28 -23.27 33.81 13.10
CA ARG A 28 -24.00 34.85 12.34
C ARG A 28 -24.28 34.41 10.91
N ILE A 29 -23.29 33.83 10.22
CA ILE A 29 -23.43 33.23 8.87
C ILE A 29 -24.54 32.16 8.86
N LEU A 30 -24.52 31.23 9.82
CA LEU A 30 -25.54 30.18 9.92
C LEU A 30 -26.95 30.72 10.20
N LYS A 31 -27.08 31.85 10.90
CA LYS A 31 -28.37 32.55 11.10
C LYS A 31 -28.87 33.22 9.82
N LEU A 32 -27.99 33.90 9.07
CA LEU A 32 -28.32 34.52 7.78
C LEU A 32 -28.72 33.50 6.71
N ILE A 33 -28.04 32.35 6.66
CA ILE A 33 -28.41 31.23 5.77
C ILE A 33 -29.80 30.69 6.17
N LYS A 34 -30.04 30.41 7.45
CA LYS A 34 -31.34 29.87 7.90
C LYS A 34 -32.51 30.83 7.67
N SER A 35 -32.35 32.14 7.89
CA SER A 35 -33.43 33.11 7.64
C SER A 35 -33.73 33.30 6.15
N SER A 36 -32.76 33.08 5.24
CA SER A 36 -33.01 33.10 3.79
C SER A 36 -33.90 31.94 3.29
N GLY A 37 -34.09 30.88 4.09
CA GLY A 37 -34.80 29.67 3.66
C GLY A 37 -36.31 29.64 3.92
N GLN A 38 -36.87 30.57 4.71
CA GLN A 38 -38.24 30.42 5.25
C GLN A 38 -39.29 31.37 4.63
N ASP A 39 -38.94 32.63 4.33
CA ASP A 39 -39.93 33.67 3.98
C ASP A 39 -40.08 33.91 2.47
N LYS A 40 -40.87 33.06 1.81
CA LYS A 40 -41.19 33.13 0.36
C LYS A 40 -41.97 34.37 -0.11
N LYS A 41 -42.03 35.46 0.67
CA LYS A 41 -42.76 36.71 0.38
C LYS A 41 -42.11 38.01 0.90
N GLU A 42 -40.86 37.99 1.39
CA GLU A 42 -40.15 39.24 1.70
C GLU A 42 -39.80 40.03 0.41
N LYS A 43 -39.49 41.33 0.58
CA LYS A 43 -39.14 42.22 -0.54
C LYS A 43 -37.69 41.96 -0.98
N SER A 44 -37.46 41.89 -2.28
CA SER A 44 -36.13 41.59 -2.89
C SER A 44 -34.98 42.53 -2.45
N SER A 45 -35.29 43.75 -2.00
CA SER A 45 -34.33 44.71 -1.43
C SER A 45 -33.78 44.26 -0.05
N GLU A 46 -34.59 43.57 0.73
CA GLU A 46 -34.23 43.11 2.08
C GLU A 46 -33.47 41.78 2.01
N GLU A 47 -33.90 40.89 1.11
CA GLU A 47 -33.19 39.64 0.81
C GLU A 47 -31.81 39.91 0.20
N SER A 48 -31.70 40.89 -0.71
CA SER A 48 -30.41 41.28 -1.30
C SER A 48 -29.45 41.91 -0.27
N ARG A 49 -29.96 42.66 0.72
CA ARG A 49 -29.16 43.11 1.88
C ARG A 49 -28.67 41.94 2.74
N LYS A 50 -29.55 41.00 3.10
CA LYS A 50 -29.19 39.78 3.87
C LYS A 50 -28.13 38.95 3.13
N ARG A 51 -28.26 38.79 1.80
CA ARG A 51 -27.26 38.14 0.93
C ARG A 51 -25.94 38.93 0.85
N SER A 52 -25.98 40.26 0.78
CA SER A 52 -24.77 41.11 0.74
C SER A 52 -23.99 41.06 2.06
N GLU A 53 -24.67 41.07 3.21
CA GLU A 53 -24.04 40.89 4.53
C GLU A 53 -23.39 39.50 4.64
N LEU A 54 -24.09 38.45 4.18
CA LEU A 54 -23.57 37.09 4.14
C LEU A 54 -22.31 36.97 3.26
N ILE A 55 -22.32 37.57 2.06
CA ILE A 55 -21.16 37.60 1.15
C ILE A 55 -19.99 38.34 1.79
N GLY A 56 -20.24 39.49 2.44
CA GLY A 56 -19.21 40.25 3.14
C GLY A 56 -18.55 39.45 4.26
N LEU A 57 -19.32 38.74 5.09
CA LEU A 57 -18.79 37.88 6.16
C LEU A 57 -17.99 36.68 5.62
N VAL A 58 -18.41 36.09 4.50
CA VAL A 58 -17.66 35.01 3.84
C VAL A 58 -16.36 35.52 3.20
N GLN A 59 -16.37 36.73 2.62
CA GLN A 59 -15.15 37.36 2.08
C GLN A 59 -14.15 37.77 3.18
N ASP A 60 -14.63 38.24 4.34
CA ASP A 60 -13.80 38.51 5.52
C ASP A 60 -13.12 37.23 6.00
N PHE A 61 -13.88 36.14 6.15
CA PHE A 61 -13.33 34.82 6.45
C PHE A 61 -12.30 34.32 5.43
N HIS A 62 -12.56 34.50 4.13
CA HIS A 62 -11.63 34.07 3.10
C HIS A 62 -10.32 34.86 3.15
N LYS A 63 -10.36 36.16 3.43
CA LYS A 63 -9.16 37.00 3.66
C LYS A 63 -8.41 36.58 4.92
N GLN A 64 -9.09 36.32 6.02
CA GLN A 64 -8.46 35.82 7.25
C GLN A 64 -7.80 34.45 7.03
N TYR A 65 -8.45 33.55 6.30
CA TYR A 65 -7.88 32.25 5.91
C TYR A 65 -6.67 32.41 4.97
N GLN A 66 -6.75 33.26 3.93
CA GLN A 66 -5.63 33.55 3.04
C GLN A 66 -4.43 34.14 3.78
N SER A 67 -4.65 35.05 4.73
CA SER A 67 -3.59 35.63 5.58
C SER A 67 -2.91 34.57 6.45
N LEU A 68 -3.69 33.69 7.08
CA LEU A 68 -3.16 32.57 7.88
C LEU A 68 -2.42 31.53 7.02
N TYR A 69 -2.91 31.27 5.80
CA TYR A 69 -2.26 30.37 4.85
C TYR A 69 -0.95 30.95 4.34
N ALA A 70 -0.90 32.25 4.03
CA ALA A 70 0.33 32.96 3.67
C ALA A 70 1.36 32.89 4.81
N GLN A 71 0.98 33.21 6.04
CA GLN A 71 1.88 33.08 7.21
C GLN A 71 2.40 31.64 7.40
N TYR A 72 1.58 30.63 7.12
CA TYR A 72 1.97 29.24 7.21
C TYR A 72 2.90 28.80 6.07
N ASP A 73 2.66 29.26 4.84
CA ASP A 73 3.55 29.03 3.69
C ASP A 73 4.84 29.86 3.77
N ASP A 74 4.84 31.02 4.44
CA ASP A 74 6.05 31.78 4.79
C ASP A 74 6.90 31.01 5.80
N VAL A 75 6.31 30.50 6.89
CA VAL A 75 7.01 29.67 7.89
C VAL A 75 7.54 28.36 7.26
N ARG A 76 6.76 27.73 6.38
CA ARG A 76 7.18 26.55 5.60
C ARG A 76 8.28 26.91 4.58
N GLY A 77 8.17 28.05 3.93
CA GLY A 77 9.11 28.56 2.94
C GLY A 77 10.44 28.95 3.56
N GLU A 78 10.44 29.54 4.75
CA GLU A 78 11.65 29.77 5.54
C GLU A 78 12.30 28.44 5.97
N ALA A 79 11.53 27.46 6.44
CA ALA A 79 12.07 26.13 6.77
C ALA A 79 12.72 25.44 5.53
N GLY A 80 12.13 25.61 4.35
CA GLY A 80 12.70 25.15 3.07
C GLY A 80 13.95 25.94 2.64
N LYS A 81 13.94 27.28 2.74
CA LYS A 81 15.10 28.12 2.37
C LYS A 81 16.30 27.86 3.27
N ARG A 82 16.09 27.75 4.59
CA ARG A 82 17.13 27.44 5.60
C ARG A 82 17.74 26.04 5.40
N THR A 83 17.07 25.12 4.72
CA THR A 83 17.60 23.76 4.41
C THR A 83 18.23 23.65 3.03
N ARG A 84 17.80 24.43 2.03
CA ARG A 84 18.38 24.42 0.67
C ARG A 84 19.64 25.27 0.54
N GLY A 85 19.64 26.49 1.10
CA GLY A 85 20.73 27.47 0.92
C GLY A 85 22.11 27.08 1.44
N ARG A 86 22.23 25.98 2.20
CA ARG A 86 23.53 25.44 2.65
C ARG A 86 24.21 24.53 1.62
N LYS A 87 23.45 23.85 0.75
CA LYS A 87 24.03 22.89 -0.22
C LYS A 87 24.75 23.53 -1.40
N GLU A 88 24.43 24.78 -1.75
CA GLU A 88 25.01 25.44 -2.93
C GLU A 88 26.39 26.08 -2.65
N LYS A 89 26.73 26.40 -1.39
CA LYS A 89 28.07 26.92 -1.01
C LYS A 89 29.18 25.85 -0.98
N GLU A 90 28.86 24.56 -0.97
CA GLU A 90 29.86 23.47 -0.83
C GLU A 90 30.38 22.91 -2.19
N LYS A 91 29.62 23.06 -3.30
CA LYS A 91 29.95 22.43 -4.60
C LYS A 91 31.00 23.14 -5.48
N GLN A 92 31.48 24.33 -5.12
CA GLN A 92 32.38 25.12 -5.99
C GLN A 92 33.90 25.01 -5.70
N ASN A 93 34.33 24.39 -4.59
CA ASN A 93 35.71 24.57 -4.10
C ASN A 93 36.67 23.37 -4.28
N GLU A 94 36.22 22.22 -4.80
CA GLU A 94 37.07 21.03 -4.99
C GLU A 94 37.43 20.79 -6.47
N LYS A 95 38.10 21.77 -7.11
CA LYS A 95 38.68 21.55 -8.46
C LYS A 95 40.00 22.28 -8.77
N GLN A 96 40.79 22.62 -7.76
CA GLN A 96 42.22 22.92 -7.95
C GLN A 96 43.09 22.36 -6.82
N ASN A 97 44.16 21.67 -7.23
CA ASN A 97 45.31 21.22 -6.42
C ASN A 97 44.97 20.12 -5.38
N SER A 98 45.83 19.13 -5.16
CA SER A 98 47.29 19.17 -5.26
C SER A 98 47.93 18.03 -6.05
N SER A 99 48.95 18.38 -6.83
CA SER A 99 50.07 17.50 -7.12
C SER A 99 51.20 17.81 -6.13
N THR A 100 51.88 16.78 -5.60
CA THR A 100 53.33 16.70 -5.35
C THR A 100 53.65 15.40 -4.60
N ALA A 101 54.53 14.60 -5.18
CA ALA A 101 55.36 13.56 -4.54
C ALA A 101 56.83 13.97 -4.79
N PRO A 102 57.89 13.26 -4.30
CA PRO A 102 57.90 11.98 -3.58
C PRO A 102 58.91 11.87 -2.39
N SER A 103 58.93 10.72 -1.70
CA SER A 103 60.19 10.04 -1.32
C SER A 103 59.99 8.58 -0.90
N SER A 104 60.90 7.72 -1.33
CA SER A 104 61.17 6.32 -0.91
C SER A 104 61.34 6.11 0.61
N ASP A 105 61.31 4.89 1.18
CA ASP A 105 61.35 3.52 0.62
C ASP A 105 60.55 2.51 1.47
N SER A 106 60.07 1.41 0.86
CA SER A 106 60.24 0.00 1.33
C SER A 106 59.36 -1.01 0.56
N GLU A 107 59.99 -1.85 -0.28
CA GLU A 107 59.78 -3.30 -0.45
C GLU A 107 58.38 -3.95 -0.62
N GLU A 108 58.17 -4.53 -1.83
CA GLU A 108 57.71 -5.92 -2.09
C GLU A 108 56.25 -6.39 -1.73
N TYR A 109 55.56 -7.32 -2.44
CA TYR A 109 55.77 -7.99 -3.75
C TYR A 109 54.43 -8.42 -4.43
N TYR A 110 54.49 -9.25 -5.47
CA TYR A 110 53.39 -9.73 -6.33
C TYR A 110 52.42 -10.80 -5.75
N SER A 111 51.28 -10.92 -6.43
CA SER A 111 50.18 -11.89 -6.28
C SER A 111 50.55 -13.39 -6.36
N SER A 112 49.93 -14.24 -5.53
CA SER A 112 49.01 -15.34 -5.95
C SER A 112 48.45 -16.18 -4.77
N ASP A 113 47.27 -16.77 -5.00
CA ASP A 113 46.68 -18.05 -4.55
C ASP A 113 47.04 -18.75 -3.21
N ASP A 114 45.98 -19.24 -2.57
CA ASP A 114 45.78 -20.56 -1.92
C ASP A 114 46.39 -20.98 -0.54
N ILE A 115 45.55 -21.76 0.16
CA ILE A 115 45.84 -22.92 1.06
C ILE A 115 46.33 -22.69 2.52
N GLU A 116 45.38 -22.91 3.45
CA GLU A 116 45.46 -23.74 4.70
C GLU A 116 46.46 -23.37 5.85
N ASN A 117 46.37 -23.91 7.09
CA ASN A 117 45.42 -24.83 7.75
C ASN A 117 45.23 -24.50 9.25
N GLY A 118 44.18 -25.04 9.91
CA GLY A 118 43.89 -24.78 11.33
C GLY A 118 42.75 -25.62 11.95
N ASP A 119 42.91 -26.94 12.00
CA ASP A 119 41.89 -27.94 12.42
C ASP A 119 41.12 -27.60 13.73
N PHE A 120 39.80 -27.46 13.63
CA PHE A 120 38.90 -28.06 14.63
C PHE A 120 37.62 -28.62 13.99
N ARG A 121 37.34 -29.90 14.27
CA ARG A 121 36.34 -30.70 13.56
C ARG A 121 34.95 -30.57 14.18
N HIS A 122 33.94 -30.41 13.34
CA HIS A 122 32.80 -31.34 13.34
C HIS A 122 32.22 -31.53 11.93
N ARG A 123 31.63 -32.70 11.69
CA ARG A 123 31.26 -33.21 10.36
C ARG A 123 29.87 -33.82 10.43
N HIS A 124 28.93 -33.32 9.62
CA HIS A 124 27.78 -34.03 9.04
C HIS A 124 27.13 -33.05 8.04
N SER A 125 27.51 -33.05 6.75
CA SER A 125 27.08 -34.02 5.72
C SER A 125 25.57 -33.97 5.44
N ARG A 126 25.18 -33.26 4.38
CA ARG A 126 23.92 -33.52 3.66
C ARG A 126 23.94 -34.97 3.15
N ALA A 127 22.79 -35.63 3.20
CA ALA A 127 22.49 -36.84 2.43
C ALA A 127 21.09 -36.67 1.82
N SER A 128 20.89 -37.21 0.62
CA SER A 128 19.59 -37.28 -0.06
C SER A 128 19.13 -38.73 -0.05
N SER A 129 17.83 -38.93 0.18
CA SER A 129 17.10 -40.21 0.12
C SER A 129 15.61 -39.89 0.21
N ASP A 130 14.72 -40.33 -0.69
CA ASP A 130 14.90 -41.20 -1.86
C ASP A 130 15.55 -42.56 -1.55
N VAL A 131 14.92 -43.26 -0.60
CA VAL A 131 14.86 -44.73 -0.50
C VAL A 131 13.38 -45.00 -0.18
N GLU A 132 12.56 -45.39 -1.15
CA GLU A 132 12.35 -46.76 -1.66
C GLU A 132 11.93 -47.79 -0.58
N LEU A 133 11.07 -48.72 -1.01
CA LEU A 133 10.49 -49.76 -0.16
C LEU A 133 11.51 -50.84 0.17
N GLU A 134 12.06 -50.85 1.39
CA GLU A 134 12.67 -52.06 1.94
C GLU A 134 11.88 -52.59 3.15
N THR A 135 11.12 -53.66 2.91
CA THR A 135 10.39 -54.39 3.95
C THR A 135 11.34 -55.22 4.80
N ALA A 136 12.06 -54.54 5.70
CA ALA A 136 12.94 -55.19 6.68
C ALA A 136 12.12 -56.14 7.58
N LYS A 137 12.31 -57.44 7.37
CA LYS A 137 11.72 -58.48 8.22
C LYS A 137 12.28 -58.33 9.63
N TYR A 138 11.43 -58.14 10.63
CA TYR A 138 11.85 -58.34 12.01
C TYR A 138 12.09 -59.84 12.23
N ASP A 139 13.35 -60.21 12.43
CA ASP A 139 13.74 -61.61 12.59
C ASP A 139 13.12 -62.24 13.84
N ALA A 140 12.53 -63.43 13.67
CA ALA A 140 11.91 -64.22 14.73
C ALA A 140 12.95 -64.93 15.63
N THR A 141 14.00 -64.21 16.04
CA THR A 141 15.18 -64.72 16.77
C THR A 141 15.32 -64.15 18.18
N GLY A 142 14.22 -63.62 18.75
CA GLY A 142 14.13 -63.25 20.17
C GLY A 142 13.73 -64.38 21.13
N LEU A 143 13.23 -65.52 20.60
CA LEU A 143 12.73 -66.64 21.40
C LEU A 143 13.26 -68.00 20.93
N ARG A 144 14.47 -68.35 21.36
CA ARG A 144 14.96 -69.74 21.47
C ARG A 144 15.66 -69.95 22.83
N PRO A 145 15.74 -71.20 23.33
CA PRO A 145 15.44 -71.44 24.73
C PRO A 145 16.67 -71.35 25.65
N ILE A 146 16.46 -70.80 26.84
CA ILE A 146 17.34 -71.02 27.99
C ILE A 146 17.04 -72.42 28.56
N LEU A 147 17.57 -73.44 27.87
CA LEU A 147 17.68 -74.82 28.35
C LEU A 147 19.16 -75.26 28.30
N THR A 148 20.00 -74.55 29.05
CA THR A 148 21.41 -74.91 29.28
C THR A 148 21.69 -74.82 30.78
N PRO A 149 22.21 -75.87 31.45
CA PRO A 149 22.13 -75.98 32.90
C PRO A 149 23.34 -75.38 33.65
N PRO A 150 23.14 -74.70 34.80
CA PRO A 150 24.18 -74.53 35.79
C PRO A 150 24.48 -75.86 36.48
N GLY A 151 25.71 -76.36 36.31
CA GLY A 151 26.25 -77.36 37.23
C GLY A 151 26.42 -76.79 38.65
N LEU A 152 26.69 -77.66 39.63
CA LEU A 152 26.95 -77.30 41.04
C LEU A 152 25.74 -76.81 41.87
N ALA A 153 24.60 -77.52 41.77
CA ALA A 153 23.51 -77.46 42.77
C ALA A 153 22.99 -78.86 43.16
N LYS A 154 23.88 -79.86 43.24
CA LYS A 154 23.51 -81.29 43.33
C LYS A 154 22.94 -81.74 44.68
N GLU A 155 23.03 -80.93 45.73
CA GLU A 155 22.59 -81.28 47.10
C GLU A 155 21.25 -80.65 47.52
N SER A 156 20.80 -79.55 46.89
CA SER A 156 19.54 -78.89 47.23
C SER A 156 18.33 -79.39 46.43
N PHE A 157 18.54 -79.99 45.26
CA PHE A 157 17.45 -80.38 44.35
C PHE A 157 16.74 -81.68 44.76
N ASN A 158 17.45 -82.65 45.35
CA ASN A 158 16.89 -83.96 45.72
C ASN A 158 15.86 -83.89 46.86
N LEU A 159 16.02 -82.95 47.79
CA LEU A 159 15.12 -82.82 48.94
C LEU A 159 13.73 -82.26 48.57
N ARG A 160 13.62 -81.52 47.46
CA ARG A 160 12.36 -80.87 47.05
C ARG A 160 11.43 -81.78 46.22
N TYR A 161 11.95 -82.82 45.57
CA TYR A 161 11.14 -83.80 44.82
C TYR A 161 10.71 -85.04 45.61
N MET A 162 11.42 -85.40 46.70
CA MET A 162 11.04 -86.53 47.56
C MET A 162 10.00 -86.18 48.65
N GLY A 163 9.85 -84.90 48.99
CA GLY A 163 8.94 -84.41 50.04
C GLY A 163 7.44 -84.76 49.93
N PRO A 164 6.82 -85.04 48.76
CA PRO A 164 5.38 -85.29 48.68
C PRO A 164 4.98 -86.77 48.65
N LEU A 165 5.92 -87.74 48.71
CA LEU A 165 5.58 -89.17 48.64
C LEU A 165 4.81 -89.67 49.88
N GLY A 166 5.05 -89.09 51.06
CA GLY A 166 4.26 -89.35 52.28
C GLY A 166 2.90 -88.65 52.33
N LYS A 167 2.53 -87.83 51.32
CA LYS A 167 1.26 -87.10 51.29
C LYS A 167 0.19 -87.86 50.50
N SER A 168 -1.02 -87.93 51.04
CA SER A 168 -2.21 -88.51 50.38
C SER A 168 -2.40 -87.96 48.95
N PRO A 169 -2.87 -88.76 47.97
CA PRO A 169 -3.24 -88.25 46.64
C PRO A 169 -4.20 -87.06 46.69
N ARG A 170 -5.08 -87.00 47.71
CA ARG A 170 -6.01 -85.87 47.93
C ARG A 170 -5.30 -84.56 48.30
N THR A 171 -4.20 -84.60 49.06
CA THR A 171 -3.45 -83.36 49.40
C THR A 171 -2.53 -82.94 48.26
N ARG A 172 -1.86 -83.88 47.58
CA ARG A 172 -1.12 -83.58 46.33
C ARG A 172 -2.01 -82.93 45.27
N LYS A 173 -3.24 -83.43 45.06
CA LYS A 173 -4.21 -82.82 44.11
C LYS A 173 -4.64 -81.41 44.52
N ARG A 174 -4.72 -81.09 45.83
CA ARG A 174 -4.99 -79.73 46.33
C ARG A 174 -3.79 -78.80 46.15
N GLU A 175 -2.59 -79.26 46.49
CA GLU A 175 -1.35 -78.50 46.33
C GLU A 175 -1.10 -78.14 44.85
N LEU A 176 -1.28 -79.10 43.94
CA LEU A 176 -1.24 -78.86 42.49
C LEU A 176 -2.37 -77.92 42.02
N SER A 177 -3.60 -78.09 42.49
CA SER A 177 -4.71 -77.19 42.13
C SER A 177 -4.49 -75.75 42.59
N ASN A 178 -3.84 -75.54 43.73
CA ASN A 178 -3.48 -74.22 44.22
C ASN A 178 -2.31 -73.61 43.42
N LEU A 179 -1.32 -74.41 43.02
CA LEU A 179 -0.24 -73.98 42.14
C LEU A 179 -0.75 -73.61 40.73
N VAL A 180 -1.65 -74.40 40.16
CA VAL A 180 -2.31 -74.09 38.88
C VAL A 180 -3.06 -72.76 38.98
N LYS A 181 -3.88 -72.56 40.02
CA LYS A 181 -4.56 -71.27 40.26
C LYS A 181 -3.61 -70.09 40.43
N ALA A 182 -2.47 -70.28 41.10
CA ALA A 182 -1.46 -69.23 41.25
C ALA A 182 -0.80 -68.88 39.90
N LEU A 183 -0.56 -69.87 39.04
CA LEU A 183 -0.05 -69.67 37.68
C LEU A 183 -1.11 -69.05 36.74
N GLU A 184 -2.38 -69.42 36.86
CA GLU A 184 -3.50 -68.78 36.16
C GLU A 184 -3.63 -67.30 36.56
N LEU A 185 -3.59 -67.00 37.86
CA LEU A 185 -3.64 -65.61 38.36
C LEU A 185 -2.41 -64.80 37.91
N HIS A 186 -1.21 -65.35 38.00
CA HIS A 186 0.01 -64.66 37.52
C HIS A 186 0.04 -64.52 35.99
N GLY A 187 -0.51 -65.50 35.26
CA GLY A 187 -0.71 -65.43 33.81
C GLY A 187 -1.64 -64.27 33.44
N ASN A 188 -2.82 -64.24 34.05
CA ASN A 188 -3.80 -63.16 33.86
C ASN A 188 -3.24 -61.78 34.24
N GLN A 189 -2.44 -61.70 35.31
CA GLN A 189 -1.78 -60.46 35.73
C GLN A 189 -0.65 -60.04 34.76
N ALA A 190 0.04 -61.00 34.14
CA ALA A 190 1.04 -60.70 33.11
C ALA A 190 0.38 -60.25 31.80
N THR A 191 -0.70 -60.90 31.36
CA THR A 191 -1.45 -60.47 30.17
C THR A 191 -2.12 -59.11 30.35
N ALA A 192 -2.61 -58.80 31.56
CA ALA A 192 -3.10 -57.45 31.88
C ALA A 192 -1.98 -56.41 31.67
N LYS A 193 -0.82 -56.59 32.32
CA LYS A 193 0.33 -55.68 32.16
C LYS A 193 0.84 -55.54 30.74
N VAL A 194 0.77 -56.60 29.93
CA VAL A 194 1.10 -56.53 28.50
C VAL A 194 0.10 -55.65 27.76
N LYS A 195 -1.21 -55.87 27.98
CA LYS A 195 -2.27 -55.04 27.38
C LYS A 195 -2.18 -53.57 27.81
N ASP A 196 -1.91 -53.30 29.10
CA ASP A 196 -1.71 -51.95 29.64
C ASP A 196 -0.54 -51.23 28.91
N LEU A 197 0.54 -51.96 28.62
CA LEU A 197 1.71 -51.44 27.89
C LEU A 197 1.45 -51.31 26.37
N GLU A 198 0.69 -52.21 25.76
CA GLU A 198 0.25 -52.10 24.36
C GLU A 198 -0.67 -50.89 24.14
N GLU A 199 -1.54 -50.59 25.11
CA GLU A 199 -2.40 -49.41 25.10
C GLU A 199 -1.59 -48.12 25.26
N GLN A 200 -0.62 -48.09 26.18
CA GLN A 200 0.34 -46.97 26.29
C GLN A 200 1.18 -46.78 25.02
N GLN A 201 1.66 -47.87 24.41
CA GLN A 201 2.44 -47.83 23.17
C GLN A 201 1.61 -47.29 22.00
N ASN A 202 0.34 -47.67 21.91
CA ASN A 202 -0.58 -47.14 20.88
C ASN A 202 -0.93 -45.67 21.12
N GLY A 203 -1.13 -45.24 22.38
CA GLY A 203 -1.34 -43.83 22.73
C GLY A 203 -0.16 -42.96 22.30
N LEU A 204 1.07 -43.33 22.70
CA LEU A 204 2.30 -42.64 22.30
C LEU A 204 2.52 -42.64 20.77
N ARG A 205 2.09 -43.71 20.07
CA ARG A 205 2.16 -43.78 18.61
C ARG A 205 1.22 -42.79 17.93
N ILE A 206 0.00 -42.63 18.44
CA ILE A 206 -0.97 -41.65 17.95
C ILE A 206 -0.49 -40.23 18.23
N GLU A 207 0.06 -39.98 19.41
CA GLU A 207 0.66 -38.69 19.77
C GLU A 207 1.84 -38.32 18.86
N LEU A 208 2.75 -39.25 18.59
CA LEU A 208 3.86 -39.05 17.65
C LEU A 208 3.39 -38.74 16.23
N GLU A 209 2.32 -39.38 15.75
CA GLU A 209 1.78 -39.12 14.41
C GLU A 209 1.04 -37.77 14.32
N SER A 210 0.34 -37.39 15.40
CA SER A 210 -0.23 -36.05 15.57
C SER A 210 0.87 -34.98 15.53
N LEU A 211 1.94 -35.14 16.31
CA LEU A 211 3.09 -34.23 16.33
C LEU A 211 3.82 -34.15 14.97
N ARG A 212 3.91 -35.25 14.22
CA ARG A 212 4.41 -35.25 12.83
C ARG A 212 3.52 -34.42 11.91
N SER A 213 2.20 -34.60 11.97
CA SER A 213 1.26 -33.83 11.16
C SER A 213 1.35 -32.32 11.46
N LEU A 214 1.42 -31.95 12.74
CA LEU A 214 1.60 -30.56 13.18
C LEU A 214 2.95 -29.99 12.71
N LYS A 215 4.04 -30.75 12.85
CA LYS A 215 5.37 -30.37 12.38
C LYS A 215 5.37 -30.08 10.88
N THR A 216 4.85 -31.00 10.05
CA THR A 216 4.79 -30.78 8.58
C THR A 216 3.90 -29.60 8.19
N GLY A 217 2.81 -29.33 8.94
CA GLY A 217 1.98 -28.15 8.75
C GLY A 217 2.66 -26.82 9.16
N LEU A 218 3.58 -26.85 10.12
CA LEU A 218 4.41 -25.71 10.50
C LEU A 218 5.58 -25.51 9.52
N GLU A 219 6.19 -26.58 9.03
CA GLU A 219 7.26 -26.55 8.02
C GLU A 219 6.77 -25.90 6.71
N LYS A 220 5.58 -26.28 6.22
CA LYS A 220 4.95 -25.62 5.06
C LYS A 220 4.69 -24.14 5.28
N LYS A 221 4.15 -23.74 6.45
CA LYS A 221 3.92 -22.33 6.77
C LYS A 221 5.20 -21.52 6.90
N LEU A 222 6.32 -22.15 7.25
CA LEU A 222 7.63 -21.51 7.27
C LEU A 222 8.16 -21.32 5.85
N GLU A 223 8.03 -22.33 4.99
CA GLU A 223 8.41 -22.27 3.57
C GLU A 223 7.58 -21.22 2.79
N GLU A 224 6.26 -21.18 3.01
CA GLU A 224 5.36 -20.12 2.51
C GLU A 224 5.88 -18.71 2.89
N LYS A 225 6.24 -18.50 4.16
CA LYS A 225 6.78 -17.22 4.65
C LYS A 225 8.20 -16.92 4.21
N GLU A 226 9.02 -17.94 3.93
CA GLU A 226 10.34 -17.75 3.33
C GLU A 226 10.21 -17.30 1.87
N MET A 227 9.24 -17.82 1.12
CA MET A 227 8.95 -17.39 -0.25
C MET A 227 8.36 -15.98 -0.31
N GLU A 228 7.42 -15.63 0.58
CA GLU A 228 6.97 -14.23 0.74
C GLU A 228 8.15 -13.29 1.04
N ALA A 229 9.04 -13.67 1.97
CA ALA A 229 10.19 -12.85 2.35
C ALA A 229 11.19 -12.65 1.19
N LYS A 230 11.39 -13.65 0.33
CA LYS A 230 12.18 -13.51 -0.91
C LYS A 230 11.54 -12.52 -1.88
N GLN A 231 10.24 -12.64 -2.13
CA GLN A 231 9.50 -11.73 -3.01
C GLN A 231 9.52 -10.27 -2.51
N PHE A 232 9.40 -10.06 -1.19
CA PHE A 232 9.58 -8.74 -0.58
C PHE A 232 11.03 -8.25 -0.69
N GLY A 233 12.03 -9.13 -0.59
CA GLY A 233 13.43 -8.77 -0.82
C GLY A 233 13.69 -8.29 -2.25
N GLU A 234 13.20 -9.04 -3.24
CA GLU A 234 13.35 -8.72 -4.67
C GLU A 234 12.68 -7.39 -5.04
N THR A 235 11.42 -7.19 -4.63
CA THR A 235 10.69 -5.92 -4.85
C THR A 235 11.36 -4.75 -4.14
N ASN A 236 11.92 -4.94 -2.95
CA ASN A 236 12.63 -3.86 -2.25
C ASN A 236 13.97 -3.50 -2.95
N VAL A 237 14.67 -4.47 -3.54
CA VAL A 237 15.87 -4.21 -4.38
C VAL A 237 15.51 -3.44 -5.66
N GLN A 238 14.40 -3.79 -6.31
CA GLN A 238 13.87 -3.04 -7.47
C GLN A 238 13.52 -1.60 -7.09
N LEU A 239 12.82 -1.40 -5.97
CA LEU A 239 12.47 -0.06 -5.46
C LEU A 239 13.71 0.76 -5.10
N HIS A 240 14.72 0.18 -4.43
CA HIS A 240 15.99 0.87 -4.17
C HIS A 240 16.70 1.28 -5.48
N SER A 241 16.72 0.41 -6.48
CA SER A 241 17.30 0.72 -7.79
C SER A 241 16.60 1.92 -8.46
N ARG A 242 15.26 1.94 -8.42
CA ARG A 242 14.44 3.06 -8.95
C ARG A 242 14.59 4.35 -8.14
N VAL A 243 14.80 4.26 -6.82
CA VAL A 243 15.10 5.44 -5.98
C VAL A 243 16.44 6.05 -6.38
N SER A 244 17.51 5.26 -6.53
CA SER A 244 18.82 5.80 -6.93
C SER A 244 18.82 6.38 -8.36
N GLU A 245 18.04 5.81 -9.28
CA GLU A 245 17.81 6.42 -10.60
C GLU A 245 17.14 7.80 -10.50
N LEU A 246 16.10 7.92 -9.67
CA LEU A 246 15.41 9.20 -9.42
C LEU A 246 16.28 10.21 -8.67
N GLU A 247 17.18 9.77 -7.78
CA GLU A 247 18.18 10.61 -7.12
C GLU A 247 19.17 11.20 -8.13
N LEU A 248 19.69 10.40 -9.07
CA LEU A 248 20.55 10.88 -10.16
C LEU A 248 19.83 11.90 -11.06
N ILE A 249 18.61 11.61 -11.50
CA ILE A 249 17.80 12.54 -12.31
C ILE A 249 17.51 13.85 -11.55
N SER A 250 17.31 13.78 -10.24
CA SER A 250 17.10 14.94 -9.37
C SER A 250 18.38 15.77 -9.19
N GLU A 251 19.53 15.12 -9.09
CA GLU A 251 20.83 15.81 -9.04
C GLU A 251 21.18 16.49 -10.37
N ASP A 252 20.99 15.81 -11.50
CA ASP A 252 21.22 16.38 -12.83
C ASP A 252 20.33 17.60 -13.10
N LYS A 253 19.02 17.51 -12.83
CA LYS A 253 18.11 18.68 -12.91
C LYS A 253 18.46 19.76 -11.90
N GLY A 254 18.99 19.40 -10.73
CA GLY A 254 19.54 20.36 -9.76
C GLY A 254 20.72 21.13 -10.33
N ASN A 255 21.68 20.43 -10.93
CA ASN A 255 22.86 21.01 -11.58
C ASN A 255 22.45 21.91 -12.77
N GLU A 256 21.48 21.49 -13.60
CA GLU A 256 20.94 22.29 -14.72
C GLU A 256 20.27 23.58 -14.23
N ILE A 257 19.45 23.52 -13.17
CA ILE A 257 18.81 24.71 -12.58
C ILE A 257 19.88 25.69 -12.07
N SER A 258 20.90 25.23 -11.34
CA SER A 258 22.00 26.12 -10.90
C SER A 258 22.74 26.73 -12.10
N ALA A 259 22.96 25.97 -13.18
CA ALA A 259 23.56 26.49 -14.42
C ALA A 259 22.62 27.44 -15.20
N MET A 260 21.31 27.41 -14.97
CA MET A 260 20.36 28.41 -15.49
C MET A 260 20.39 29.68 -14.65
N THR A 261 20.41 29.57 -13.32
CA THR A 261 20.52 30.71 -12.39
C THR A 261 21.76 31.56 -12.69
N VAL A 262 22.95 30.96 -12.79
CA VAL A 262 24.20 31.70 -13.09
C VAL A 262 24.12 32.43 -14.44
N ARG A 263 23.51 31.81 -15.47
CA ARG A 263 23.30 32.48 -16.77
C ARG A 263 22.31 33.66 -16.69
N MET A 264 21.33 33.60 -15.79
CA MET A 264 20.43 34.72 -15.52
C MET A 264 21.14 35.86 -14.78
N GLU A 265 21.90 35.56 -13.72
CA GLU A 265 22.69 36.54 -12.96
C GLU A 265 23.73 37.23 -13.84
N GLU A 266 24.44 36.48 -14.68
CA GLU A 266 25.34 37.02 -15.70
C GLU A 266 24.60 38.01 -16.61
N ASN A 267 23.43 37.65 -17.13
CA ASN A 267 22.69 38.48 -18.08
C ASN A 267 22.05 39.70 -17.42
N GLU A 268 21.60 39.59 -16.16
CA GLU A 268 21.21 40.74 -15.35
C GLU A 268 22.39 41.71 -15.18
N SER A 269 23.59 41.21 -14.85
CA SER A 269 24.79 42.05 -14.73
C SER A 269 25.18 42.74 -16.04
N LYS A 270 25.07 42.04 -17.18
CA LYS A 270 25.31 42.59 -18.53
C LYS A 270 24.30 43.69 -18.85
N LEU A 271 23.01 43.47 -18.59
CA LEU A 271 21.96 44.46 -18.79
C LEU A 271 22.15 45.69 -17.87
N THR A 272 22.43 45.49 -16.59
CA THR A 272 22.77 46.57 -15.64
C THR A 272 23.97 47.39 -16.12
N SER A 273 25.01 46.75 -16.65
CA SER A 273 26.17 47.46 -17.20
C SER A 273 25.82 48.28 -18.44
N ARG A 274 25.00 47.76 -19.37
CA ARG A 274 24.59 48.49 -20.57
C ARG A 274 23.64 49.66 -20.23
N ILE A 275 22.73 49.48 -19.28
CA ILE A 275 21.89 50.57 -18.74
C ILE A 275 22.78 51.69 -18.18
N LYS A 276 23.80 51.35 -17.40
CA LYS A 276 24.73 52.34 -16.84
C LYS A 276 25.51 53.12 -17.91
N VAL A 277 25.97 52.45 -18.96
CA VAL A 277 26.64 53.11 -20.10
C VAL A 277 25.68 54.07 -20.81
N LEU A 278 24.46 53.62 -21.12
CA LEU A 278 23.44 54.44 -21.77
C LEU A 278 23.02 55.65 -20.92
N MET A 279 22.99 55.53 -19.59
CA MET A 279 22.77 56.68 -18.69
C MET A 279 23.88 57.72 -18.82
N THR A 280 25.17 57.31 -18.79
CA THR A 280 26.28 58.25 -18.97
C THR A 280 26.33 58.88 -20.36
N GLU A 281 25.86 58.18 -21.39
CA GLU A 281 25.73 58.70 -22.75
C GLU A 281 24.62 59.77 -22.84
N VAL A 282 23.47 59.54 -22.20
CA VAL A 282 22.38 60.53 -22.09
C VAL A 282 22.80 61.77 -21.30
N ASP A 283 23.53 61.62 -20.19
CA ASP A 283 24.04 62.75 -19.41
C ASP A 283 25.06 63.59 -20.21
N ASN A 284 25.94 62.95 -20.99
CA ASN A 284 26.89 63.64 -21.87
C ASN A 284 26.19 64.41 -23.00
N LEU A 285 25.25 63.76 -23.72
CA LEU A 285 24.48 64.40 -24.80
C LEU A 285 23.64 65.59 -24.28
N LYS A 286 23.19 65.53 -23.03
CA LYS A 286 22.47 66.64 -22.38
C LYS A 286 23.40 67.83 -22.12
N LEU A 287 24.63 67.59 -21.64
CA LEU A 287 25.64 68.64 -21.48
C LEU A 287 26.06 69.25 -22.82
N GLU A 288 26.22 68.42 -23.86
CA GLU A 288 26.51 68.89 -25.23
C GLU A 288 25.38 69.76 -25.79
N MET A 289 24.12 69.40 -25.56
CA MET A 289 22.98 70.22 -25.98
C MET A 289 22.90 71.54 -25.18
N GLU A 290 23.25 71.53 -23.90
CA GLU A 290 23.34 72.74 -23.07
C GLU A 290 24.48 73.67 -23.56
N THR A 291 25.67 73.15 -23.88
CA THR A 291 26.78 73.96 -24.41
C THR A 291 26.50 74.52 -25.81
N LEU A 292 25.98 73.71 -26.74
CA LEU A 292 25.59 74.17 -28.07
C LEU A 292 24.48 75.23 -28.02
N SER A 293 23.60 75.20 -27.01
CA SER A 293 22.59 76.25 -26.80
C SER A 293 23.21 77.58 -26.36
N ALA A 294 24.31 77.54 -25.60
CA ALA A 294 25.06 78.72 -25.18
C ALA A 294 25.91 79.30 -26.33
N GLU A 295 26.66 78.46 -27.06
CA GLU A 295 27.45 78.89 -28.23
C GLU A 295 26.56 79.52 -29.31
N LYS A 296 25.35 78.97 -29.54
CA LYS A 296 24.37 79.58 -30.45
C LYS A 296 23.98 81.01 -30.02
N ALA A 297 23.84 81.26 -28.72
CA ALA A 297 23.52 82.60 -28.22
C ALA A 297 24.68 83.58 -28.42
N GLU A 298 25.93 83.14 -28.22
CA GLU A 298 27.13 83.95 -28.52
C GLU A 298 27.33 84.20 -30.03
N LEU A 299 26.99 83.23 -30.88
CA LEU A 299 27.04 83.38 -32.34
C LEU A 299 25.96 84.35 -32.88
N GLU A 300 24.76 84.33 -32.30
CA GLU A 300 23.73 85.34 -32.61
C GLU A 300 24.19 86.76 -32.22
N GLU A 301 24.97 86.92 -31.15
CA GLU A 301 25.60 88.21 -30.80
C GLU A 301 26.76 88.59 -31.74
N ARG A 302 27.65 87.66 -32.08
CA ARG A 302 28.81 87.89 -32.97
C ARG A 302 28.45 88.31 -34.39
N SER A 303 27.24 88.04 -34.87
CA SER A 303 26.76 88.34 -36.23
C SER A 303 26.74 89.82 -36.65
N LYS A 304 27.13 90.76 -35.76
CA LYS A 304 26.94 92.22 -35.94
C LYS A 304 28.18 93.04 -36.33
N ASN A 305 29.40 92.48 -36.26
CA ASN A 305 30.66 93.20 -36.55
C ASN A 305 31.51 92.38 -37.53
N GLY A 306 32.28 93.01 -38.44
CA GLY A 306 32.87 92.32 -39.60
C GLY A 306 34.31 92.71 -39.99
N GLU A 307 34.69 92.22 -41.19
CA GLU A 307 35.86 92.57 -42.03
C GLU A 307 37.30 92.32 -41.51
N SER A 308 38.05 91.39 -42.14
CA SER A 308 39.54 91.42 -42.19
C SER A 308 40.18 90.53 -43.29
N ASP A 309 41.36 90.97 -43.76
CA ASP A 309 42.32 90.50 -44.78
C ASP A 309 42.28 89.08 -45.42
N PRO A 310 42.42 88.98 -46.77
CA PRO A 310 42.47 87.70 -47.49
C PRO A 310 43.76 86.89 -47.33
N ALA A 311 44.87 87.52 -46.91
CA ALA A 311 46.10 86.77 -46.59
C ALA A 311 45.94 85.94 -45.31
N LYS A 312 45.13 86.40 -44.35
CA LYS A 312 44.70 85.59 -43.21
C LYS A 312 43.67 84.54 -43.63
N ILE A 313 42.76 84.85 -44.55
CA ILE A 313 41.79 83.87 -45.05
C ILE A 313 42.48 82.61 -45.56
N LEU A 314 43.51 82.69 -46.42
CA LEU A 314 44.17 81.48 -46.95
C LEU A 314 44.92 80.66 -45.86
N GLN A 315 45.54 81.32 -44.88
CA GLN A 315 46.15 80.67 -43.72
C GLN A 315 45.07 79.95 -42.89
N GLN A 316 44.01 80.68 -42.54
CA GLN A 316 42.87 80.23 -41.75
C GLN A 316 42.05 79.14 -42.46
N GLU A 317 41.99 79.15 -43.79
CA GLU A 317 41.33 78.16 -44.65
C GLU A 317 42.15 76.87 -44.74
N SER A 318 43.47 76.95 -44.85
CA SER A 318 44.36 75.78 -44.74
C SER A 318 44.27 75.14 -43.34
N GLU A 319 44.24 75.96 -42.28
CA GLU A 319 44.03 75.48 -40.92
C GLU A 319 42.59 75.03 -40.64
N SER A 320 41.60 75.51 -41.41
CA SER A 320 40.20 75.06 -41.34
C SER A 320 40.05 73.70 -42.01
N LEU A 321 40.60 73.52 -43.21
CA LEU A 321 40.64 72.24 -43.93
C LEU A 321 41.44 71.19 -43.15
N HIS A 322 42.50 71.58 -42.44
CA HIS A 322 43.20 70.65 -41.55
C HIS A 322 42.35 70.27 -40.34
N ARG A 323 41.63 71.23 -39.72
CA ARG A 323 40.69 70.96 -38.62
C ARG A 323 39.55 70.05 -39.07
N GLU A 324 38.90 70.35 -40.19
CA GLU A 324 37.86 69.53 -40.82
C GLU A 324 38.35 68.11 -41.14
N LYS A 325 39.59 67.97 -41.63
CA LYS A 325 40.19 66.65 -41.86
C LYS A 325 40.40 65.86 -40.56
N THR A 326 40.82 66.51 -39.46
CA THR A 326 40.94 65.84 -38.15
C THR A 326 39.58 65.51 -37.52
N GLU A 327 38.60 66.39 -37.72
CA GLU A 327 37.20 66.20 -37.30
C GLU A 327 36.59 64.97 -37.99
N LEU A 328 36.69 64.91 -39.33
CA LEU A 328 36.24 63.77 -40.12
C LEU A 328 36.98 62.48 -39.78
N GLN A 329 38.28 62.52 -39.47
CA GLN A 329 39.02 61.34 -39.01
C GLN A 329 38.50 60.86 -37.64
N LEU A 330 38.27 61.77 -36.69
CA LEU A 330 37.68 61.44 -35.38
C LEU A 330 36.29 60.82 -35.52
N GLN A 331 35.43 61.37 -36.38
CA GLN A 331 34.11 60.81 -36.68
C GLN A 331 34.21 59.41 -37.31
N LEU A 332 35.18 59.18 -38.22
CA LEU A 332 35.41 57.89 -38.85
C LEU A 332 35.92 56.85 -37.83
N ASP A 333 36.81 57.24 -36.92
CA ASP A 333 37.32 56.40 -35.82
C ASP A 333 36.20 56.06 -34.81
N ILE A 334 35.33 57.03 -34.47
CA ILE A 334 34.14 56.81 -33.63
C ILE A 334 33.18 55.84 -34.30
N LYS A 335 32.81 56.08 -35.57
CA LYS A 335 31.90 55.19 -36.33
C LYS A 335 32.52 53.80 -36.52
N THR A 336 33.84 53.68 -36.63
CA THR A 336 34.52 52.38 -36.68
C THR A 336 34.40 51.62 -35.36
N LYS A 337 34.58 52.28 -34.21
CA LYS A 337 34.35 51.67 -32.88
C LYS A 337 32.90 51.22 -32.73
N GLU A 338 31.95 52.09 -33.06
CA GLU A 338 30.51 51.80 -33.01
C GLU A 338 30.13 50.60 -33.90
N ILE A 339 30.73 50.47 -35.09
CA ILE A 339 30.57 49.28 -35.94
C ILE A 339 31.13 48.02 -35.26
N THR A 340 32.31 48.09 -34.62
CA THR A 340 32.86 46.93 -33.89
C THR A 340 32.03 46.54 -32.65
N GLU A 341 31.47 47.50 -31.92
CA GLU A 341 30.54 47.22 -30.82
C GLU A 341 29.25 46.56 -31.31
N ASN A 342 28.67 47.04 -32.42
CA ASN A 342 27.50 46.42 -33.04
C ASN A 342 27.78 45.01 -33.56
N LEU A 343 28.97 44.74 -34.12
CA LEU A 343 29.39 43.38 -34.51
C LEU A 343 29.47 42.44 -33.31
N ASN A 344 30.09 42.87 -32.20
CA ASN A 344 30.15 42.10 -30.95
C ASN A 344 28.75 41.85 -30.36
N LEU A 345 27.83 42.81 -30.48
CA LEU A 345 26.44 42.64 -30.07
C LEU A 345 25.70 41.60 -30.93
N ILE A 346 25.92 41.62 -32.25
CA ILE A 346 25.35 40.61 -33.18
C ILE A 346 25.91 39.21 -32.89
N GLU A 347 27.19 39.10 -32.55
CA GLU A 347 27.82 37.81 -32.21
C GLU A 347 27.27 37.23 -30.90
N THR A 348 27.23 38.03 -29.84
CA THR A 348 26.65 37.61 -28.55
C THR A 348 25.15 37.25 -28.65
N LEU A 349 24.38 37.97 -29.48
CA LEU A 349 22.98 37.62 -29.76
C LEU A 349 22.83 36.32 -30.55
N LYS A 350 23.72 36.03 -31.52
CA LYS A 350 23.74 34.74 -32.22
C LYS A 350 24.01 33.58 -31.27
N GLU A 351 24.97 33.73 -30.36
CA GLU A 351 25.23 32.72 -29.34
C GLU A 351 24.03 32.53 -28.41
N GLU A 352 23.33 33.59 -28.03
CA GLU A 352 22.11 33.46 -27.21
C GLU A 352 21.00 32.70 -27.92
N ILE A 353 20.81 32.91 -29.22
CA ILE A 353 19.85 32.16 -30.04
C ILE A 353 20.26 30.69 -30.03
N ALA A 354 21.52 30.36 -30.36
CA ALA A 354 22.00 28.98 -30.35
C ALA A 354 21.88 28.31 -28.95
N ARG A 355 22.11 29.05 -27.87
CA ARG A 355 21.90 28.58 -26.48
C ARG A 355 20.41 28.32 -26.17
N LYS A 356 19.50 29.12 -26.73
CA LYS A 356 18.04 28.95 -26.59
C LYS A 356 17.54 27.75 -27.41
N ASP A 357 17.99 27.61 -28.66
CA ASP A 357 17.62 26.49 -29.55
C ASP A 357 17.97 25.12 -28.91
N VAL A 358 19.15 24.99 -28.30
CA VAL A 358 19.57 23.79 -27.58
C VAL A 358 18.72 23.54 -26.33
N SER A 359 18.38 24.60 -25.58
CA SER A 359 17.50 24.50 -24.41
C SER A 359 16.07 24.08 -24.78
N GLU A 360 15.54 24.58 -25.90
CA GLU A 360 14.22 24.21 -26.40
C GLU A 360 14.18 22.76 -26.86
N GLN A 361 15.23 22.26 -27.54
CA GLN A 361 15.35 20.83 -27.86
C GLN A 361 15.44 19.93 -26.61
N GLY A 362 16.02 20.41 -25.51
CA GLY A 362 16.03 19.71 -24.22
C GLY A 362 14.61 19.55 -23.67
N LEU A 363 13.89 20.66 -23.55
CA LEU A 363 12.50 20.70 -23.08
C LEU A 363 11.55 19.90 -23.98
N LEU A 364 11.79 19.88 -25.29
CA LEU A 364 10.98 19.12 -26.25
C LEU A 364 11.14 17.61 -26.05
N LYS A 365 12.36 17.12 -25.78
CA LYS A 365 12.62 15.71 -25.42
C LYS A 365 12.04 15.34 -24.05
N GLU A 366 12.11 16.23 -23.06
CA GLU A 366 11.45 15.99 -21.76
C GLU A 366 9.93 15.87 -21.95
N LYS A 367 9.33 16.75 -22.75
CA LYS A 367 7.91 16.70 -23.09
C LYS A 367 7.52 15.41 -23.82
N GLU A 368 8.36 14.90 -24.72
CA GLU A 368 8.16 13.59 -25.37
C GLU A 368 8.22 12.44 -24.36
N GLY A 369 9.20 12.45 -23.44
CA GLY A 369 9.30 11.46 -22.37
C GLY A 369 8.11 11.47 -21.40
N LEU A 370 7.62 12.66 -21.04
CA LEU A 370 6.41 12.81 -20.23
C LEU A 370 5.15 12.37 -20.99
N ALA A 371 5.07 12.60 -22.30
CA ALA A 371 3.95 12.13 -23.13
C ALA A 371 3.88 10.59 -23.19
N LEU A 372 5.02 9.91 -23.26
CA LEU A 372 5.09 8.45 -23.17
C LEU A 372 4.59 7.95 -21.81
N GLN A 373 5.10 8.52 -20.71
CA GLN A 373 4.65 8.17 -19.35
C GLN A 373 3.14 8.38 -19.12
N ILE A 374 2.56 9.42 -19.74
CA ILE A 374 1.11 9.68 -19.69
C ILE A 374 0.32 8.59 -20.44
N GLU A 375 0.83 8.11 -21.58
CA GLU A 375 0.16 7.05 -22.35
C GLU A 375 0.31 5.67 -21.66
N ASP A 376 1.48 5.37 -21.07
CA ASP A 376 1.70 4.16 -20.27
C ASP A 376 0.76 4.11 -19.05
N LEU A 377 0.69 5.19 -18.27
CA LEU A 377 -0.24 5.31 -17.13
C LEU A 377 -1.71 5.21 -17.57
N LYS A 378 -2.04 5.69 -18.77
CA LYS A 378 -3.39 5.61 -19.35
C LYS A 378 -3.74 4.18 -19.76
N LEU A 379 -2.79 3.40 -20.28
CA LEU A 379 -2.96 1.96 -20.52
C LEU A 379 -3.14 1.18 -19.22
N GLU A 380 -2.38 1.51 -18.17
CA GLU A 380 -2.54 0.86 -16.86
C GLU A 380 -3.90 1.21 -16.22
N VAL A 381 -4.37 2.46 -16.32
CA VAL A 381 -5.73 2.85 -15.90
C VAL A 381 -6.82 2.09 -16.67
N TYR A 382 -6.66 1.83 -17.96
CA TYR A 382 -7.60 0.98 -18.70
C TYR A 382 -7.60 -0.47 -18.19
N SER A 383 -6.42 -1.06 -17.95
CA SER A 383 -6.30 -2.42 -17.41
C SER A 383 -6.92 -2.56 -16.01
N LEU A 384 -6.67 -1.60 -15.12
CA LEU A 384 -7.26 -1.56 -13.78
C LEU A 384 -8.79 -1.36 -13.83
N HIS A 385 -9.29 -0.57 -14.77
CA HIS A 385 -10.74 -0.41 -14.96
C HIS A 385 -11.40 -1.71 -15.45
N GLU A 386 -10.78 -2.42 -16.40
CA GLU A 386 -11.27 -3.72 -16.88
C GLU A 386 -11.30 -4.77 -15.76
N GLN A 387 -10.22 -4.88 -14.98
CA GLN A 387 -10.18 -5.75 -13.78
C GLN A 387 -11.24 -5.38 -12.73
N ASN A 388 -11.48 -4.09 -12.50
CA ASN A 388 -12.53 -3.65 -11.57
C ASN A 388 -13.93 -4.04 -12.07
N ASN A 389 -14.18 -3.94 -13.38
CA ASN A 389 -15.44 -4.36 -13.98
C ASN A 389 -15.66 -5.89 -13.87
N GLU A 390 -14.61 -6.70 -14.02
CA GLU A 390 -14.67 -8.16 -13.77
C GLU A 390 -14.99 -8.48 -12.29
N LEU A 391 -14.38 -7.74 -11.35
CA LEU A 391 -14.65 -7.90 -9.92
C LEU A 391 -16.08 -7.49 -9.55
N GLU A 392 -16.60 -6.38 -10.09
CA GLU A 392 -17.99 -5.95 -9.89
C GLU A 392 -18.98 -6.98 -10.43
N ALA A 393 -18.77 -7.50 -11.64
CA ALA A 393 -19.61 -8.56 -12.21
C ALA A 393 -19.63 -9.82 -11.33
N ARG A 394 -18.47 -10.20 -10.76
CA ARG A 394 -18.34 -11.36 -9.87
C ARG A 394 -18.95 -11.12 -8.48
N ILE A 395 -18.97 -9.88 -8.00
CA ILE A 395 -19.72 -9.51 -6.79
C ILE A 395 -21.22 -9.69 -7.05
N SER A 396 -21.76 -9.19 -8.16
CA SER A 396 -23.18 -9.38 -8.50
C SER A 396 -23.56 -10.85 -8.68
N GLU A 397 -22.68 -11.70 -9.25
CA GLU A 397 -22.89 -13.15 -9.31
C GLU A 397 -22.99 -13.76 -7.89
N MET A 398 -22.13 -13.37 -6.96
CA MET A 398 -22.18 -13.84 -5.57
C MET A 398 -23.42 -13.34 -4.82
N GLU A 399 -23.85 -12.10 -5.06
CA GLU A 399 -25.08 -11.54 -4.49
C GLU A 399 -26.33 -12.27 -5.01
N GLU A 400 -26.44 -12.54 -6.31
CA GLU A 400 -27.54 -13.34 -6.86
C GLU A 400 -27.59 -14.74 -6.23
N ASN A 401 -26.44 -15.43 -6.17
CA ASN A 401 -26.32 -16.75 -5.55
C ASN A 401 -26.72 -16.72 -4.05
N LEU A 402 -26.36 -15.67 -3.30
CA LEU A 402 -26.79 -15.50 -1.91
C LEU A 402 -28.31 -15.34 -1.80
N THR A 403 -28.95 -14.48 -2.61
CA THR A 403 -30.41 -14.31 -2.57
C THR A 403 -31.16 -15.58 -2.99
N ASN A 404 -30.61 -16.37 -3.91
CA ASN A 404 -31.15 -17.68 -4.29
C ASN A 404 -31.05 -18.68 -3.13
N LYS A 405 -29.92 -18.73 -2.40
CA LYS A 405 -29.78 -19.59 -1.21
C LYS A 405 -30.62 -19.13 -0.01
N GLU A 406 -30.84 -17.83 0.15
CA GLU A 406 -31.77 -17.29 1.16
C GLU A 406 -33.24 -17.68 0.86
N GLN A 407 -33.63 -17.65 -0.43
CA GLN A 407 -34.93 -18.18 -0.87
C GLN A 407 -35.05 -19.70 -0.64
N GLU A 408 -34.04 -20.49 -1.02
CA GLU A 408 -34.01 -21.94 -0.76
C GLU A 408 -34.22 -22.23 0.73
N LEU A 409 -33.44 -21.57 1.60
CA LEU A 409 -33.55 -21.68 3.07
C LEU A 409 -34.96 -21.33 3.57
N SER A 410 -35.57 -20.24 3.06
CA SER A 410 -36.95 -19.88 3.40
C SER A 410 -37.96 -20.98 3.03
N THR A 411 -37.77 -21.67 1.89
CA THR A 411 -38.64 -22.81 1.53
C THR A 411 -38.40 -24.05 2.38
N VAL A 412 -37.16 -24.28 2.84
CA VAL A 412 -36.82 -25.39 3.74
C VAL A 412 -37.37 -25.15 5.13
N GLN A 413 -37.22 -23.93 5.67
CA GLN A 413 -37.77 -23.53 6.96
C GLN A 413 -39.29 -23.76 7.01
N LYS A 414 -40.04 -23.27 6.01
CA LYS A 414 -41.49 -23.50 5.93
C LYS A 414 -41.86 -24.99 5.91
N LYS A 415 -41.14 -25.81 5.15
CA LYS A 415 -41.35 -27.28 5.13
C LYS A 415 -41.02 -27.96 6.46
N CYS A 416 -40.15 -27.38 7.29
CA CYS A 416 -39.90 -27.84 8.65
C CYS A 416 -41.03 -27.41 9.60
N GLU A 417 -41.45 -26.14 9.54
CA GLU A 417 -42.60 -25.61 10.29
C GLU A 417 -43.89 -26.38 9.98
N ASP A 418 -44.18 -26.66 8.71
CA ASP A 418 -45.33 -27.47 8.28
C ASP A 418 -45.31 -28.88 8.90
N LYS A 419 -44.13 -29.53 8.92
CA LYS A 419 -43.95 -30.86 9.52
C LYS A 419 -43.99 -30.87 11.03
N GLU A 420 -43.49 -29.83 11.68
CA GLU A 420 -43.58 -29.66 13.14
C GLU A 420 -45.03 -29.45 13.56
N ASN A 421 -45.78 -28.63 12.81
CA ASN A 421 -47.22 -28.48 12.97
C ASN A 421 -47.97 -29.81 12.75
N GLU A 422 -47.65 -30.56 11.68
CA GLU A 422 -48.25 -31.87 11.46
C GLU A 422 -47.98 -32.82 12.64
N ALA A 423 -46.71 -32.99 13.03
CA ALA A 423 -46.31 -33.83 14.16
C ALA A 423 -47.00 -33.40 15.47
N SER A 424 -47.13 -32.10 15.72
CA SER A 424 -47.86 -31.55 16.87
C SER A 424 -49.35 -31.95 16.85
N THR A 425 -50.03 -31.88 15.70
CA THR A 425 -51.42 -32.37 15.58
C THR A 425 -51.54 -33.88 15.77
N GLN A 426 -50.58 -34.67 15.29
CA GLN A 426 -50.54 -36.12 15.53
C GLN A 426 -50.32 -36.44 17.02
N ILE A 427 -49.43 -35.72 17.70
CA ILE A 427 -49.20 -35.83 19.16
C ILE A 427 -50.47 -35.48 19.95
N MET A 428 -51.17 -34.40 19.59
CA MET A 428 -52.47 -34.06 20.21
C MET A 428 -53.53 -35.15 19.98
N SER A 429 -53.60 -35.72 18.77
CA SER A 429 -54.51 -36.83 18.45
C SER A 429 -54.23 -38.08 19.29
N LEU A 430 -52.95 -38.46 19.44
CA LEU A 430 -52.53 -39.59 20.25
C LEU A 430 -52.76 -39.33 21.75
N LYS A 431 -52.52 -38.11 22.23
CA LYS A 431 -52.81 -37.71 23.61
C LYS A 431 -54.30 -37.82 23.95
N ALA A 432 -55.18 -37.31 23.09
CA ALA A 432 -56.64 -37.42 23.29
C ALA A 432 -57.11 -38.88 23.33
N LYS A 433 -56.53 -39.76 22.51
CA LYS A 433 -56.79 -41.22 22.57
C LYS A 433 -56.28 -41.84 23.88
N LEU A 434 -55.10 -41.45 24.36
CA LEU A 434 -54.55 -41.92 25.62
C LEU A 434 -55.41 -41.47 26.82
N ASP A 435 -55.84 -40.22 26.85
CA ASP A 435 -56.74 -39.69 27.90
C ASP A 435 -58.09 -40.41 27.90
N SER A 436 -58.62 -40.74 26.71
CA SER A 436 -59.83 -41.57 26.56
C SER A 436 -59.64 -42.99 27.12
N LEU A 437 -58.57 -43.69 26.74
CA LEU A 437 -58.25 -45.03 27.25
C LEU A 437 -57.96 -45.03 28.76
N LEU A 438 -57.36 -43.96 29.31
CA LEU A 438 -57.19 -43.79 30.75
C LEU A 438 -58.53 -43.60 31.48
N SER A 439 -59.52 -42.93 30.86
CA SER A 439 -60.87 -42.81 31.41
C SER A 439 -61.64 -44.14 31.39
N GLU A 440 -61.52 -44.91 30.30
CA GLU A 440 -62.10 -46.25 30.16
C GLU A 440 -61.49 -47.23 31.17
N LYS A 441 -60.15 -47.24 31.30
CA LYS A 441 -59.45 -48.03 32.31
C LYS A 441 -59.97 -47.74 33.72
N ARG A 442 -60.09 -46.46 34.11
CA ARG A 442 -60.63 -46.07 35.43
C ARG A 442 -62.08 -46.54 35.63
N HIS A 443 -62.89 -46.57 34.58
CA HIS A 443 -64.25 -47.08 34.64
C HIS A 443 -64.29 -48.59 34.89
N LEU A 444 -63.45 -49.36 34.17
CA LEU A 444 -63.33 -50.81 34.35
C LEU A 444 -62.74 -51.18 35.72
N GLU A 445 -61.75 -50.43 36.22
CA GLU A 445 -61.22 -50.59 37.58
C GLU A 445 -62.32 -50.35 38.64
N ALA A 446 -63.13 -49.31 38.49
CA ALA A 446 -64.27 -49.05 39.38
C ALA A 446 -65.40 -50.08 39.25
N GLN A 447 -65.59 -50.69 38.08
CA GLN A 447 -66.55 -51.78 37.88
C GLN A 447 -66.07 -53.08 38.56
N ASN A 448 -64.79 -53.43 38.42
CA ASN A 448 -64.21 -54.62 39.04
C ASN A 448 -64.30 -54.56 40.57
N GLU A 449 -64.00 -53.41 41.19
CA GLU A 449 -64.09 -53.26 42.65
C GLU A 449 -65.53 -53.35 43.17
N ARG A 450 -66.54 -52.92 42.37
CA ARG A 450 -67.97 -53.16 42.70
C ARG A 450 -68.33 -54.64 42.61
N ILE A 451 -67.99 -55.31 41.52
CA ILE A 451 -68.26 -56.75 41.34
C ILE A 451 -67.62 -57.56 42.47
N LYS A 452 -66.40 -57.20 42.88
CA LYS A 452 -65.72 -57.78 44.04
C LYS A 452 -66.51 -57.56 45.34
N GLN A 453 -66.97 -56.34 45.64
CA GLN A 453 -67.81 -56.04 46.81
C GLN A 453 -69.15 -56.81 46.77
N ASP A 454 -69.79 -56.91 45.60
CA ASP A 454 -71.02 -57.69 45.42
C ASP A 454 -70.78 -59.20 45.63
N CYS A 455 -69.63 -59.73 45.20
CA CYS A 455 -69.20 -61.11 45.45
C CYS A 455 -68.88 -61.35 46.94
N GLU A 456 -68.15 -60.45 47.59
CA GLU A 456 -67.83 -60.51 49.03
C GLU A 456 -69.13 -60.47 49.87
N HIS A 457 -70.09 -59.61 49.50
CA HIS A 457 -71.40 -59.55 50.14
C HIS A 457 -72.23 -60.82 49.90
N SER A 458 -72.25 -61.34 48.67
CA SER A 458 -72.95 -62.58 48.32
C SER A 458 -72.35 -63.80 49.05
N GLN A 459 -71.01 -63.86 49.16
CA GLN A 459 -70.31 -64.87 49.95
C GLN A 459 -70.72 -64.76 51.43
N MET A 460 -70.73 -63.55 52.00
CA MET A 460 -71.16 -63.33 53.38
C MET A 460 -72.63 -63.73 53.61
N GLN A 461 -73.52 -63.51 52.64
CA GLN A 461 -74.90 -64.02 52.72
C GLN A 461 -74.92 -65.56 52.74
N VAL A 462 -74.21 -66.22 51.82
CA VAL A 462 -74.13 -67.69 51.75
C VAL A 462 -73.48 -68.29 52.99
N GLU A 463 -72.44 -67.67 53.56
CA GLU A 463 -71.82 -68.09 54.82
C GLU A 463 -72.79 -67.98 56.00
N ASN A 464 -73.60 -66.92 56.07
CA ASN A 464 -74.65 -66.78 57.07
C ASN A 464 -75.80 -67.79 56.86
N GLU A 465 -76.18 -68.10 55.62
CA GLU A 465 -77.14 -69.17 55.33
C GLU A 465 -76.60 -70.55 55.71
N ILE A 466 -75.33 -70.85 55.38
CA ILE A 466 -74.64 -72.07 55.79
C ILE A 466 -74.59 -72.15 57.31
N LEU A 467 -74.25 -71.08 58.04
CA LEU A 467 -74.26 -71.08 59.51
C LEU A 467 -75.66 -71.34 60.08
N ASN A 468 -76.69 -70.70 59.53
CA ASN A 468 -78.08 -70.92 59.94
C ASN A 468 -78.58 -72.34 59.61
N LEU A 469 -78.19 -72.90 58.47
CA LEU A 469 -78.47 -74.28 58.08
C LEU A 469 -77.68 -75.27 58.94
N THR A 470 -76.42 -75.00 59.30
CA THR A 470 -75.62 -75.81 60.21
C THR A 470 -76.23 -75.82 61.61
N ASN A 471 -76.70 -74.68 62.13
CA ASN A 471 -77.42 -74.60 63.40
C ASN A 471 -78.73 -75.41 63.34
N LYS A 472 -79.54 -75.24 62.28
CA LYS A 472 -80.75 -76.05 62.05
C LYS A 472 -80.44 -77.54 61.88
N ILE A 473 -79.34 -77.91 61.23
CA ILE A 473 -78.89 -79.30 61.08
C ILE A 473 -78.42 -79.84 62.43
N GLN A 474 -77.76 -79.06 63.27
CA GLN A 474 -77.35 -79.47 64.62
C GLN A 474 -78.56 -79.66 65.55
N GLU A 475 -79.58 -78.81 65.43
CA GLU A 475 -80.86 -78.94 66.14
C GLU A 475 -81.71 -80.10 65.60
N GLN A 476 -81.72 -80.30 64.28
CA GLN A 476 -82.27 -81.50 63.65
C GLN A 476 -81.47 -82.75 64.02
N GLN A 477 -80.17 -82.68 64.29
CA GLN A 477 -79.35 -83.79 64.79
C GLN A 477 -79.59 -84.08 66.28
N LYS A 478 -79.89 -83.06 67.11
CA LYS A 478 -80.39 -83.28 68.48
C LYS A 478 -81.76 -83.98 68.44
N THR A 479 -82.72 -83.41 67.73
CA THR A 479 -84.05 -84.03 67.59
C THR A 479 -84.04 -85.33 66.78
N LEU A 480 -83.05 -85.58 65.92
CA LEU A 480 -82.79 -86.87 65.29
C LEU A 480 -82.02 -87.84 66.19
N THR A 481 -81.23 -87.42 67.17
CA THR A 481 -80.65 -88.36 68.15
C THR A 481 -81.69 -88.75 69.20
N GLU A 482 -82.55 -87.82 69.62
CA GLU A 482 -83.80 -88.11 70.34
C GLU A 482 -84.70 -89.04 69.52
N LYS A 483 -85.01 -88.69 68.26
CA LYS A 483 -85.80 -89.55 67.38
C LYS A 483 -85.09 -90.86 67.04
N VAL A 484 -83.77 -90.96 66.97
CA VAL A 484 -83.00 -92.23 66.81
C VAL A 484 -83.00 -93.04 68.09
N ASN A 485 -83.15 -92.44 69.26
CA ASN A 485 -83.43 -93.18 70.50
C ASN A 485 -84.90 -93.68 70.54
N ILE A 486 -85.82 -92.99 69.85
CA ILE A 486 -87.21 -93.44 69.61
C ILE A 486 -87.29 -94.43 68.42
N ILE A 487 -86.38 -94.35 67.45
CA ILE A 487 -86.28 -95.23 66.27
C ILE A 487 -85.49 -96.50 66.59
N LYS A 488 -84.57 -96.47 67.56
CA LYS A 488 -84.12 -97.68 68.29
C LYS A 488 -85.24 -98.36 69.08
N LYS A 489 -86.38 -97.68 69.33
CA LYS A 489 -87.60 -98.28 69.90
C LYS A 489 -88.67 -98.66 68.85
N LEU A 490 -88.59 -98.18 67.61
CA LEU A 490 -89.66 -98.35 66.59
C LEU A 490 -89.19 -98.98 65.27
N THR A 491 -87.91 -98.94 64.92
CA THR A 491 -87.39 -99.46 63.64
C THR A 491 -87.07 -100.95 63.75
N GLY A 492 -88.14 -101.71 63.97
CA GLY A 492 -88.26 -103.05 63.39
C GLY A 492 -88.74 -103.02 61.92
N GLU A 493 -89.24 -101.87 61.40
CA GLU A 493 -90.21 -101.88 60.27
C GLU A 493 -89.92 -100.91 59.08
N GLN A 494 -89.51 -101.46 57.91
CA GLN A 494 -89.94 -101.14 56.49
C GLN A 494 -89.26 -99.98 55.60
N ARG A 495 -89.57 -99.81 54.25
CA ARG A 495 -88.57 -99.47 53.11
C ARG A 495 -89.09 -98.98 51.63
N LEU A 496 -88.41 -98.07 50.78
CA LEU A 496 -88.18 -97.97 49.20
C LEU A 496 -88.70 -96.84 48.07
N THR A 497 -87.93 -96.42 46.93
CA THR A 497 -88.20 -95.80 45.45
C THR A 497 -87.99 -94.25 44.88
N LYS A 498 -87.98 -93.60 43.59
CA LYS A 498 -87.62 -93.67 42.03
C LYS A 498 -87.80 -92.37 40.94
N HIS A 499 -87.10 -92.23 39.71
CA HIS A 499 -87.37 -91.60 38.22
C HIS A 499 -87.08 -90.13 37.46
N VAL A 500 -86.84 -89.93 36.05
CA VAL A 500 -86.46 -88.64 35.14
C VAL A 500 -86.57 -88.60 33.46
N SER A 501 -86.59 -87.48 32.56
CA SER A 501 -86.38 -87.33 30.95
C SER A 501 -86.45 -85.93 30.01
N PRO A 502 -85.91 -85.70 28.68
CA PRO A 502 -85.90 -84.44 27.70
C PRO A 502 -85.85 -84.42 26.01
N HIS A 503 -85.84 -83.28 25.13
CA HIS A 503 -85.75 -83.17 23.53
C HIS A 503 -85.34 -81.86 22.54
N SER A 504 -85.60 -81.71 21.13
CA SER A 504 -85.02 -80.76 19.97
C SER A 504 -85.91 -80.24 18.65
N GLN A 505 -85.75 -79.58 17.37
CA GLN A 505 -84.88 -79.02 16.14
C GLN A 505 -85.68 -78.05 15.02
N LYS A 506 -85.48 -77.46 13.71
CA LYS A 506 -84.60 -77.07 12.43
C LYS A 506 -85.40 -76.24 11.21
N LEU A 507 -85.17 -75.70 9.89
CA LEU A 507 -84.24 -75.17 8.71
C LEU A 507 -85.05 -74.62 7.35
N LEU A 508 -84.79 -74.09 6.04
CA LEU A 508 -83.86 -73.44 4.91
C LEU A 508 -84.64 -73.04 3.49
N SER A 509 -84.32 -72.50 2.19
CA SER A 509 -83.34 -71.65 1.27
C SER A 509 -83.64 -71.39 -0.37
N GLU A 510 -83.03 -70.40 -1.17
CA GLU A 510 -82.82 -70.08 -2.75
C GLU A 510 -83.86 -69.30 -3.79
N SER A 511 -83.76 -68.79 -5.11
CA SER A 511 -82.88 -68.17 -6.28
C SER A 511 -83.68 -67.64 -7.62
N HIS A 512 -83.44 -67.15 -8.94
CA HIS A 512 -82.51 -66.80 -10.18
C HIS A 512 -83.24 -65.82 -11.33
N LYS A 513 -83.02 -65.34 -12.66
CA LYS A 513 -82.12 -65.07 -13.94
C LYS A 513 -82.91 -64.28 -15.17
N LEU A 514 -82.67 -63.85 -16.51
CA LEU A 514 -81.67 -63.53 -17.70
C LEU A 514 -82.44 -63.13 -19.13
N ARG A 515 -82.18 -62.54 -20.40
CA ARG A 515 -81.30 -61.69 -21.43
C ARG A 515 -82.15 -61.20 -22.76
N SER A 516 -81.90 -60.70 -24.07
CA SER A 516 -80.85 -60.32 -25.18
C SER A 516 -81.35 -59.68 -26.62
N MET A 517 -80.52 -59.08 -27.61
CA MET A 517 -80.56 -58.96 -29.20
C MET A 517 -80.45 -57.57 -30.07
N ASP A 518 -80.03 -57.48 -31.41
CA ASP A 518 -79.86 -56.28 -32.41
C ASP A 518 -79.56 -56.49 -34.01
N SER A 519 -79.62 -55.50 -35.03
CA SER A 519 -79.07 -55.47 -36.51
C SER A 519 -79.31 -54.24 -37.57
N ALA A 520 -78.55 -54.00 -38.74
CA ALA A 520 -78.73 -52.92 -39.87
C ALA A 520 -77.95 -53.00 -41.31
N LYS A 521 -78.13 -52.12 -42.41
CA LYS A 521 -77.31 -52.07 -43.76
C LYS A 521 -76.96 -50.84 -44.81
N ILE A 522 -77.58 -50.57 -46.02
CA ILE A 522 -77.05 -50.66 -47.50
C ILE A 522 -76.29 -49.59 -48.51
N SER A 523 -76.76 -49.06 -49.72
CA SER A 523 -76.01 -48.83 -51.09
C SER A 523 -76.09 -47.50 -52.03
N ASN A 524 -75.18 -47.24 -53.07
CA ASN A 524 -74.51 -45.88 -53.35
C ASN A 524 -73.83 -45.32 -54.72
N GLN A 525 -73.61 -46.03 -55.85
CA GLN A 525 -72.46 -45.81 -56.82
C GLN A 525 -72.14 -44.49 -57.60
N VAL A 526 -73.07 -43.56 -57.88
CA VAL A 526 -72.72 -42.29 -58.62
C VAL A 526 -72.29 -41.17 -57.66
N LEU A 527 -72.68 -41.30 -56.38
CA LEU A 527 -72.25 -40.42 -55.31
C LEU A 527 -70.73 -40.56 -55.07
N GLU A 528 -70.25 -41.81 -55.11
CA GLU A 528 -68.84 -42.22 -54.92
C GLU A 528 -67.86 -41.34 -55.72
N ARG A 529 -67.95 -41.27 -57.06
CA ARG A 529 -66.97 -40.52 -57.87
C ARG A 529 -66.91 -39.01 -57.63
N LYS A 530 -67.95 -38.39 -57.06
CA LYS A 530 -67.88 -36.97 -56.62
C LYS A 530 -67.40 -36.84 -55.17
N ILE A 531 -67.62 -37.86 -54.35
CA ILE A 531 -66.95 -37.99 -53.06
C ILE A 531 -65.44 -38.15 -53.28
N ASP A 532 -64.99 -38.93 -54.27
CA ASP A 532 -63.58 -39.22 -54.54
C ASP A 532 -62.74 -37.96 -54.84
N GLU A 533 -63.13 -37.10 -55.79
CA GLU A 533 -62.37 -35.85 -56.06
C GLU A 533 -62.33 -34.88 -54.86
N MET A 534 -63.40 -34.84 -54.07
CA MET A 534 -63.45 -34.02 -52.86
C MET A 534 -62.59 -34.64 -51.75
N ALA A 535 -62.61 -35.97 -51.62
CA ALA A 535 -61.76 -36.73 -50.72
C ALA A 535 -60.28 -36.58 -51.10
N GLU A 536 -59.90 -36.57 -52.37
CA GLU A 536 -58.49 -36.42 -52.77
C GLU A 536 -57.94 -35.02 -52.45
N LYS A 537 -58.72 -33.96 -52.70
CA LYS A 537 -58.35 -32.58 -52.28
C LYS A 537 -58.36 -32.40 -50.75
N PHE A 538 -59.20 -33.15 -50.04
CA PHE A 538 -59.22 -33.21 -48.58
C PHE A 538 -58.02 -33.97 -48.03
N ASN A 539 -57.67 -35.11 -48.62
CA ASN A 539 -56.51 -35.94 -48.30
C ASN A 539 -55.22 -35.17 -48.53
N MET A 540 -55.08 -34.44 -49.65
CA MET A 540 -53.93 -33.57 -49.91
C MET A 540 -53.72 -32.51 -48.81
N LYS A 541 -54.82 -31.91 -48.30
CA LYS A 541 -54.75 -30.96 -47.16
C LYS A 541 -54.44 -31.68 -45.85
N MET A 542 -55.05 -32.84 -45.62
CA MET A 542 -54.85 -33.66 -44.42
C MET A 542 -53.42 -34.19 -44.34
N GLU A 543 -52.81 -34.63 -45.46
CA GLU A 543 -51.45 -35.13 -45.50
C GLU A 543 -50.43 -34.01 -45.24
N ASN A 544 -50.64 -32.81 -45.80
CA ASN A 544 -49.83 -31.64 -45.47
C ASN A 544 -49.97 -31.25 -43.98
N HIS A 545 -51.17 -31.36 -43.41
CA HIS A 545 -51.40 -31.14 -41.98
C HIS A 545 -50.71 -32.21 -41.12
N ILE A 546 -50.83 -33.49 -41.48
CA ILE A 546 -50.14 -34.63 -40.85
C ILE A 546 -48.62 -34.44 -40.92
N ARG A 547 -48.07 -34.00 -42.05
CA ARG A 547 -46.64 -33.74 -42.23
C ARG A 547 -46.15 -32.60 -41.33
N LEU A 548 -46.91 -31.51 -41.23
CA LEU A 548 -46.64 -30.41 -40.30
C LEU A 548 -46.78 -30.84 -38.83
N LEU A 549 -47.76 -31.68 -38.50
CA LEU A 549 -47.90 -32.28 -37.18
C LEU A 549 -46.71 -33.16 -36.82
N PHE A 550 -46.26 -34.06 -37.71
CA PHE A 550 -45.06 -34.88 -37.48
C PHE A 550 -43.80 -34.02 -37.27
N GLN A 551 -43.64 -32.92 -38.00
CA GLN A 551 -42.51 -32.01 -37.78
C GLN A 551 -42.60 -31.29 -36.43
N ARG A 552 -43.79 -30.85 -36.01
CA ARG A 552 -44.03 -30.28 -34.67
C ARG A 552 -43.82 -31.29 -33.56
N ILE A 553 -44.27 -32.53 -33.74
CA ILE A 553 -44.07 -33.65 -32.82
C ILE A 553 -42.58 -33.89 -32.63
N ARG A 554 -41.78 -34.01 -33.69
CA ARG A 554 -40.32 -34.18 -33.58
C ARG A 554 -39.62 -33.04 -32.83
N VAL A 555 -40.02 -31.79 -33.04
CA VAL A 555 -39.46 -30.65 -32.31
C VAL A 555 -39.86 -30.69 -30.83
N ALA A 556 -41.11 -31.04 -30.51
CA ALA A 556 -41.55 -31.22 -29.13
C ALA A 556 -40.86 -32.42 -28.45
N GLU A 557 -40.69 -33.54 -29.13
CA GLU A 557 -39.94 -34.72 -28.67
C GLU A 557 -38.49 -34.35 -28.36
N GLN A 558 -37.81 -33.62 -29.24
CA GLN A 558 -36.44 -33.14 -29.03
C GLN A 558 -36.35 -32.23 -27.79
N ILE A 559 -37.23 -31.23 -27.68
CA ILE A 559 -37.28 -30.33 -26.52
C ILE A 559 -37.58 -31.11 -25.22
N HIS A 560 -38.46 -32.12 -25.27
CA HIS A 560 -38.74 -32.97 -24.11
C HIS A 560 -37.54 -33.85 -23.72
N VAL A 561 -36.75 -34.35 -24.66
CA VAL A 561 -35.50 -35.09 -24.38
C VAL A 561 -34.45 -34.16 -23.77
N GLU A 562 -34.20 -32.99 -24.38
CA GLU A 562 -33.24 -31.99 -23.88
C GLU A 562 -33.62 -31.51 -22.47
N THR A 563 -34.91 -31.23 -22.24
CA THR A 563 -35.45 -30.85 -20.92
C THR A 563 -35.27 -31.97 -19.90
N LYS A 564 -35.54 -33.22 -20.28
CA LYS A 564 -35.36 -34.40 -19.40
C LYS A 564 -33.89 -34.61 -19.04
N ASP A 565 -32.98 -34.47 -19.99
CA ASP A 565 -31.54 -34.62 -19.74
C ASP A 565 -30.96 -33.44 -18.95
N ALA A 566 -31.50 -32.23 -19.10
CA ALA A 566 -31.19 -31.09 -18.24
C ALA A 566 -31.65 -31.35 -16.79
N TYR A 567 -32.87 -31.83 -16.57
CA TYR A 567 -33.35 -32.23 -15.24
C TYR A 567 -32.53 -33.39 -14.65
N LYS A 568 -32.11 -34.37 -15.46
CA LYS A 568 -31.25 -35.47 -15.00
C LYS A 568 -29.89 -34.96 -14.51
N LYS A 569 -29.23 -34.08 -15.27
CA LYS A 569 -27.96 -33.43 -14.87
C LYS A 569 -28.12 -32.54 -13.63
N MET A 570 -29.26 -31.88 -13.48
CA MET A 570 -29.58 -31.10 -12.28
C MET A 570 -29.75 -32.01 -11.04
N LEU A 571 -30.43 -33.15 -11.19
CA LEU A 571 -30.59 -34.12 -10.11
C LEU A 571 -29.25 -34.74 -9.70
N GLU A 572 -28.40 -35.12 -10.67
CA GLU A 572 -27.06 -35.65 -10.41
C GLU A 572 -26.15 -34.67 -9.65
N LYS A 573 -26.24 -33.36 -9.95
CA LYS A 573 -25.58 -32.31 -9.16
C LYS A 573 -26.10 -32.24 -7.73
N LEU A 574 -27.42 -32.20 -7.56
CA LEU A 574 -28.05 -32.13 -6.23
C LEU A 574 -27.75 -33.37 -5.37
N GLU A 575 -27.65 -34.56 -5.96
CA GLU A 575 -27.23 -35.78 -5.27
C GLU A 575 -25.76 -35.69 -4.78
N GLN A 576 -24.86 -35.15 -5.61
CA GLN A 576 -23.46 -34.91 -5.24
C GLN A 576 -23.33 -33.83 -4.14
N GLU A 577 -24.03 -32.70 -4.26
CA GLU A 577 -24.06 -31.66 -3.23
C GLU A 577 -24.60 -32.19 -1.89
N ASN A 578 -25.66 -32.99 -1.91
CA ASN A 578 -26.19 -33.65 -0.71
C ASN A 578 -25.19 -34.65 -0.12
N LYS A 579 -24.41 -35.37 -0.95
CA LYS A 579 -23.36 -36.27 -0.47
C LYS A 579 -22.27 -35.50 0.28
N GLU A 580 -21.76 -34.40 -0.29
CA GLU A 580 -20.75 -33.54 0.34
C GLU A 580 -21.25 -32.85 1.62
N LEU A 581 -22.53 -32.44 1.65
CA LEU A 581 -23.15 -31.88 2.85
C LEU A 581 -23.31 -32.93 3.97
N ASN A 582 -23.65 -34.17 3.63
CA ASN A 582 -23.69 -35.27 4.60
C ASN A 582 -22.29 -35.67 5.10
N GLU A 583 -21.26 -35.62 4.25
CA GLU A 583 -19.87 -35.84 4.66
C GLU A 583 -19.38 -34.73 5.62
N LYS A 584 -19.68 -33.46 5.33
CA LYS A 584 -19.42 -32.33 6.25
C LYS A 584 -20.19 -32.47 7.57
N LYS A 585 -21.47 -32.88 7.52
CA LYS A 585 -22.30 -33.16 8.71
C LYS A 585 -21.66 -34.26 9.57
N ALA A 586 -21.25 -35.37 8.97
CA ALA A 586 -20.63 -36.49 9.67
C ALA A 586 -19.30 -36.09 10.35
N ALA A 587 -18.51 -35.18 9.75
CA ALA A 587 -17.33 -34.62 10.38
C ALA A 587 -17.67 -33.81 11.65
N TYR A 588 -18.63 -32.90 11.57
CA TYR A 588 -19.09 -32.13 12.74
C TYR A 588 -19.72 -33.01 13.82
N GLU A 589 -20.49 -34.03 13.45
CA GLU A 589 -21.03 -35.02 14.39
C GLU A 589 -19.92 -35.84 15.05
N GLY A 590 -18.85 -36.17 14.33
CA GLY A 590 -17.64 -36.81 14.88
C GLY A 590 -16.88 -35.92 15.88
N ASP A 591 -16.75 -34.61 15.62
CA ASP A 591 -16.12 -33.69 16.57
C ASP A 591 -16.99 -33.42 17.80
N LEU A 592 -18.31 -33.35 17.64
CA LEU A 592 -19.28 -33.34 18.75
C LEU A 592 -19.26 -34.65 19.55
N MET A 593 -18.97 -35.78 18.90
CA MET A 593 -18.79 -37.08 19.57
C MET A 593 -17.50 -37.10 20.40
N LYS A 594 -16.36 -36.63 19.87
CA LYS A 594 -15.11 -36.46 20.64
C LYS A 594 -15.30 -35.53 21.85
N MET A 595 -16.01 -34.40 21.67
CA MET A 595 -16.34 -33.49 22.78
C MET A 595 -17.24 -34.15 23.82
N ARG A 596 -18.19 -35.01 23.40
CA ARG A 596 -19.02 -35.81 24.30
C ARG A 596 -18.22 -36.87 25.04
N GLU A 597 -17.32 -37.58 24.37
CA GLU A 597 -16.46 -38.61 24.97
C GLU A 597 -15.52 -37.99 26.03
N MET A 598 -14.90 -36.83 25.74
CA MET A 598 -14.12 -36.05 26.73
C MET A 598 -14.94 -35.55 27.94
N LEU A 599 -16.28 -35.57 27.87
CA LEU A 599 -17.19 -35.18 28.96
C LEU A 599 -17.84 -36.36 29.69
N PHE A 600 -17.87 -37.55 29.08
CA PHE A 600 -18.67 -38.70 29.52
C PHE A 600 -17.89 -40.04 29.55
N GLU A 601 -16.57 -39.98 29.78
CA GLU A 601 -15.79 -41.12 30.27
C GLU A 601 -16.48 -41.73 31.52
N PRO A 602 -16.78 -43.05 31.58
CA PRO A 602 -18.03 -43.47 32.20
C PRO A 602 -18.11 -43.43 33.73
N GLU A 603 -16.99 -43.49 34.45
CA GLU A 603 -17.00 -43.75 35.90
C GLU A 603 -16.24 -42.75 36.78
N ASN A 604 -15.44 -41.82 36.25
CA ASN A 604 -14.85 -40.75 37.06
C ASN A 604 -14.49 -39.48 36.29
N ASN A 605 -14.70 -38.33 36.96
CA ASN A 605 -14.14 -37.02 36.63
C ASN A 605 -14.71 -36.25 35.41
N LEU A 606 -16.04 -36.12 35.29
CA LEU A 606 -16.65 -35.06 34.46
C LEU A 606 -16.10 -33.65 34.84
N LEU A 607 -15.76 -33.46 36.12
CA LEU A 607 -15.04 -32.28 36.61
C LEU A 607 -13.63 -32.14 36.02
N ALA A 608 -12.85 -33.22 35.88
CA ALA A 608 -11.51 -33.13 35.27
C ALA A 608 -11.56 -33.03 33.73
N GLY A 609 -12.63 -33.50 33.08
CA GLY A 609 -12.92 -33.18 31.67
C GLY A 609 -13.11 -31.68 31.48
N LEU A 610 -13.90 -31.04 32.34
CA LEU A 610 -14.05 -29.58 32.39
C LEU A 610 -12.73 -28.88 32.75
N ASP A 611 -11.99 -29.31 33.77
CA ASP A 611 -10.68 -28.74 34.12
C ASP A 611 -9.65 -28.91 32.99
N SER A 612 -9.73 -29.98 32.20
CA SER A 612 -8.83 -30.22 31.05
C SER A 612 -9.16 -29.29 29.88
N MET A 613 -10.44 -29.02 29.62
CA MET A 613 -10.83 -27.99 28.65
C MET A 613 -10.47 -26.59 29.14
N LEU A 614 -10.68 -26.29 30.43
CA LEU A 614 -10.30 -25.01 31.03
C LEU A 614 -8.78 -24.77 30.93
N LYS A 615 -7.96 -25.78 31.25
CA LYS A 615 -6.49 -25.72 31.09
C LYS A 615 -6.06 -25.44 29.65
N LYS A 616 -6.66 -26.08 28.65
CA LYS A 616 -6.36 -25.79 27.23
C LYS A 616 -6.67 -24.34 26.88
N ILE A 617 -7.80 -23.81 27.35
CA ILE A 617 -8.18 -22.40 27.16
C ILE A 617 -7.20 -21.46 27.89
N ASP A 618 -6.78 -21.79 29.11
CA ASP A 618 -5.79 -21.01 29.88
C ASP A 618 -4.38 -21.08 29.26
N GLU A 619 -3.98 -22.20 28.66
CA GLU A 619 -2.74 -22.38 27.91
C GLU A 619 -2.76 -21.55 26.61
N GLU A 620 -3.85 -21.56 25.86
CA GLU A 620 -4.05 -20.70 24.69
C GLU A 620 -4.02 -19.21 25.07
N ASN A 621 -4.77 -18.82 26.12
CA ASN A 621 -4.75 -17.45 26.66
C ASN A 621 -3.34 -17.04 27.12
N GLY A 622 -2.60 -17.93 27.78
CA GLY A 622 -1.21 -17.71 28.16
C GLY A 622 -0.30 -17.48 26.95
N ASN A 623 -0.49 -18.22 25.86
CA ASN A 623 0.23 -18.03 24.61
C ASN A 623 -0.11 -16.68 23.93
N PHE A 624 -1.38 -16.25 23.95
CA PHE A 624 -1.76 -14.92 23.48
C PHE A 624 -1.14 -13.81 24.34
N LEU A 625 -1.19 -13.93 25.67
CA LEU A 625 -0.58 -12.97 26.60
C LEU A 625 0.95 -12.89 26.43
N ASN A 626 1.61 -14.02 26.21
CA ASN A 626 3.05 -14.07 25.90
C ASN A 626 3.38 -13.36 24.59
N ARG A 627 2.57 -13.55 23.54
CA ARG A 627 2.73 -12.84 22.25
C ARG A 627 2.52 -11.34 22.40
N ILE A 628 1.50 -10.91 23.14
CA ILE A 628 1.22 -9.50 23.46
C ILE A 628 2.38 -8.90 24.28
N SER A 629 2.89 -9.62 25.29
CA SER A 629 4.03 -9.19 26.10
C SER A 629 5.29 -9.00 25.26
N ARG A 630 5.56 -9.89 24.30
CA ARG A 630 6.68 -9.75 23.36
C ARG A 630 6.51 -8.54 22.44
N MET A 631 5.37 -8.40 21.78
CA MET A 631 5.06 -7.24 20.92
C MET A 631 5.15 -5.91 21.69
N SER A 632 4.72 -5.88 22.95
CA SER A 632 4.79 -4.71 23.83
C SER A 632 6.24 -4.31 24.14
N LYS A 633 7.13 -5.29 24.38
CA LYS A 633 8.58 -5.04 24.55
C LYS A 633 9.23 -4.54 23.27
N GLU A 634 8.92 -5.17 22.13
CA GLU A 634 9.41 -4.75 20.80
C GLU A 634 8.99 -3.30 20.49
N LEU A 635 7.74 -2.93 20.75
CA LEU A 635 7.22 -1.57 20.59
C LEU A 635 7.89 -0.57 21.55
N GLN A 636 8.10 -0.95 22.82
CA GLN A 636 8.79 -0.10 23.79
C GLN A 636 10.26 0.15 23.39
N HIS A 637 10.98 -0.86 22.88
CA HIS A 637 12.32 -0.67 22.32
C HIS A 637 12.32 0.27 21.10
N ALA A 638 11.35 0.16 20.19
CA ALA A 638 11.22 1.08 19.06
C ALA A 638 10.95 2.53 19.51
N LYS A 639 10.10 2.72 20.52
CA LYS A 639 9.81 4.02 21.16
C LYS A 639 11.05 4.61 21.84
N ASP A 640 11.84 3.81 22.53
CA ASP A 640 13.08 4.26 23.19
C ASP A 640 14.16 4.62 22.15
N TRP A 641 14.24 3.89 21.04
CA TRP A 641 15.09 4.26 19.89
C TRP A 641 14.66 5.57 19.24
N ILE A 642 13.37 5.75 18.95
CA ILE A 642 12.81 6.99 18.37
C ILE A 642 13.05 8.18 19.31
N THR A 643 12.83 8.02 20.62
CA THR A 643 13.07 9.10 21.57
C THR A 643 14.56 9.40 21.75
N GLY A 644 15.44 8.40 21.72
CA GLY A 644 16.89 8.60 21.68
C GLY A 644 17.33 9.42 20.45
N LYS A 645 16.91 9.02 19.25
CA LYS A 645 17.22 9.74 18.01
C LYS A 645 16.65 11.16 17.98
N ASN A 646 15.47 11.38 18.55
CA ASN A 646 14.93 12.74 18.72
C ASN A 646 15.75 13.63 19.67
N HIS A 647 16.44 13.07 20.66
CA HIS A 647 17.39 13.83 21.49
C HIS A 647 18.70 14.13 20.75
N GLU A 648 19.22 13.18 19.97
CA GLU A 648 20.38 13.43 19.07
C GLU A 648 20.07 14.54 18.07
N ILE A 649 18.92 14.49 17.38
CA ILE A 649 18.47 15.51 16.42
C ILE A 649 18.34 16.89 17.09
N LYS A 650 17.77 16.96 18.31
CA LYS A 650 17.70 18.22 19.07
C LYS A 650 19.09 18.78 19.40
N LYS A 651 20.03 17.93 19.82
CA LYS A 651 21.42 18.34 20.09
C LYS A 651 22.13 18.83 18.83
N LEU A 652 21.98 18.12 17.72
CA LEU A 652 22.55 18.53 16.43
C LEU A 652 21.94 19.85 15.94
N LYS A 653 20.63 20.04 16.08
CA LYS A 653 19.95 21.32 15.75
C LYS A 653 20.50 22.49 16.57
N HIS A 654 20.67 22.31 17.89
CA HIS A 654 21.25 23.35 18.76
C HIS A 654 22.71 23.65 18.42
N ASN A 655 23.51 22.64 18.09
CA ASN A 655 24.88 22.84 17.60
C ASN A 655 24.90 23.63 16.28
N VAL A 656 24.00 23.32 15.33
CA VAL A 656 23.89 24.05 14.06
C VAL A 656 23.46 25.49 14.28
N GLU A 657 22.45 25.74 15.13
CA GLU A 657 22.04 27.09 15.52
C GLU A 657 23.20 27.90 16.12
N THR A 658 23.97 27.30 17.03
CA THR A 658 25.14 27.94 17.66
C THR A 658 26.22 28.28 16.62
N LEU A 659 26.50 27.37 15.68
CA LEU A 659 27.47 27.59 14.60
C LEU A 659 26.97 28.61 13.56
N THR A 660 25.66 28.73 13.35
CA THR A 660 25.08 29.77 12.49
C THR A 660 25.29 31.15 13.12
N SER A 661 24.95 31.36 14.39
CA SER A 661 25.21 32.64 15.06
C SER A 661 26.69 33.03 15.09
N GLN A 662 27.61 32.06 15.24
CA GLN A 662 29.04 32.30 15.12
C GLN A 662 29.50 32.67 13.70
N LEU A 663 28.78 32.24 12.66
CA LEU A 663 29.03 32.66 11.28
C LEU A 663 28.45 34.05 11.03
N ASP A 664 27.25 34.34 11.51
CA ASP A 664 26.59 35.65 11.40
C ASP A 664 27.48 36.75 12.06
N GLU A 665 27.98 36.49 13.28
CA GLU A 665 28.96 37.34 13.97
C GLU A 665 30.26 37.56 13.16
N LYS A 666 30.64 36.61 12.30
CA LYS A 666 31.85 36.70 11.47
C LYS A 666 31.61 37.42 10.15
N GLU A 667 30.46 37.22 9.51
CA GLU A 667 30.06 38.00 8.33
C GLU A 667 29.88 39.49 8.70
N GLU A 668 29.34 39.82 9.89
CA GLU A 668 29.29 41.20 10.40
C GLU A 668 30.69 41.78 10.70
N GLN A 669 31.58 41.00 11.35
CA GLN A 669 32.97 41.41 11.57
C GLN A 669 33.73 41.67 10.25
N GLU A 670 33.51 40.84 9.23
CA GLU A 670 34.10 41.02 7.91
C GLU A 670 33.52 42.26 7.20
N PHE A 671 32.21 42.49 7.29
CA PHE A 671 31.57 43.70 6.76
C PHE A 671 32.15 44.97 7.39
N LEU A 672 32.30 45.00 8.72
CA LEU A 672 32.91 46.13 9.44
C LEU A 672 34.40 46.33 9.08
N LEU A 673 35.13 45.28 8.71
CA LEU A 673 36.51 45.39 8.21
C LEU A 673 36.55 45.89 6.76
N LYS A 674 35.67 45.41 5.87
CA LYS A 674 35.51 45.90 4.50
C LYS A 674 35.12 47.37 4.47
N GLU A 675 34.20 47.79 5.32
CA GLU A 675 33.76 49.18 5.43
C GLU A 675 34.89 50.10 5.94
N LYS A 676 35.68 49.65 6.94
CA LYS A 676 36.90 50.35 7.38
C LYS A 676 37.94 50.45 6.28
N LEU A 677 38.18 49.37 5.52
CA LEU A 677 39.12 49.36 4.40
C LEU A 677 38.69 50.35 3.31
N ALA A 678 37.40 50.42 2.97
CA ALA A 678 36.87 51.40 2.03
C ALA A 678 37.04 52.85 2.52
N LYS A 679 36.82 53.11 3.82
CA LYS A 679 37.08 54.41 4.48
C LYS A 679 38.58 54.75 4.53
N GLU A 680 39.46 53.75 4.65
CA GLU A 680 40.91 53.94 4.66
C GLU A 680 41.49 54.15 3.24
N ILE A 681 40.95 53.49 2.23
CA ILE A 681 41.28 53.74 0.81
C ILE A 681 40.84 55.15 0.39
N SER A 682 39.66 55.60 0.82
CA SER A 682 39.17 56.96 0.51
C SER A 682 39.82 58.08 1.32
N SER A 683 40.35 57.80 2.52
CA SER A 683 41.16 58.77 3.29
C SER A 683 42.64 58.80 2.91
N LYS A 684 43.22 57.69 2.43
CA LYS A 684 44.57 57.65 1.84
C LYS A 684 44.60 58.18 0.40
N ARG A 685 44.08 59.40 0.20
CA ARG A 685 44.28 60.17 -1.03
C ARG A 685 45.77 60.47 -1.23
N LEU A 686 46.40 59.71 -2.11
CA LEU A 686 47.72 60.02 -2.67
C LEU A 686 47.67 61.21 -3.65
N GLU A 687 46.47 61.66 -4.02
CA GLU A 687 46.20 62.81 -4.90
C GLU A 687 46.93 64.09 -4.53
N GLU A 688 46.91 64.53 -3.26
CA GLU A 688 47.41 65.88 -2.94
C GLU A 688 48.91 66.03 -3.23
N ASP A 689 49.71 65.02 -2.95
CA ASP A 689 51.15 65.06 -3.22
C ASP A 689 51.49 64.67 -4.67
N ARG A 690 50.60 63.91 -5.35
CA ARG A 690 50.70 63.69 -6.80
C ARG A 690 50.44 64.98 -7.59
N LEU A 691 49.41 65.74 -7.23
CA LEU A 691 49.10 67.06 -7.81
C LEU A 691 50.28 68.03 -7.63
N LYS A 692 50.77 68.22 -6.40
CA LYS A 692 51.94 69.09 -6.12
C LYS A 692 53.21 68.71 -6.91
N VAL A 693 53.36 67.44 -7.30
CA VAL A 693 54.45 66.97 -8.17
C VAL A 693 54.15 67.23 -9.65
N ALA A 694 52.91 67.02 -10.10
CA ALA A 694 52.46 67.37 -11.45
C ALA A 694 52.63 68.87 -11.74
N ASP A 695 52.06 69.75 -10.90
CA ASP A 695 52.15 71.21 -11.03
C ASP A 695 53.62 71.71 -11.11
N LYS A 696 54.56 70.95 -10.55
CA LYS A 696 55.99 71.28 -10.49
C LYS A 696 56.78 70.72 -11.69
N LEU A 697 56.27 69.67 -12.34
CA LEU A 697 56.79 69.17 -13.61
C LEU A 697 56.28 70.03 -14.76
N GLU A 698 55.00 70.39 -14.75
CA GLU A 698 54.35 71.26 -15.75
C GLU A 698 55.07 72.61 -15.89
N ARG A 699 55.21 73.36 -14.79
CA ARG A 699 56.01 74.60 -14.74
C ARG A 699 57.48 74.44 -15.12
N ARG A 700 58.02 73.22 -15.14
CA ARG A 700 59.39 72.91 -15.57
C ARG A 700 59.45 72.51 -17.05
N VAL A 701 58.32 72.12 -17.65
CA VAL A 701 58.17 71.97 -19.11
C VAL A 701 58.03 73.36 -19.75
N GLU A 702 57.13 74.22 -19.23
CA GLU A 702 56.99 75.61 -19.68
C GLU A 702 58.35 76.35 -19.70
N ASP A 703 59.09 76.25 -18.59
CA ASP A 703 60.40 76.87 -18.40
C ASP A 703 61.50 76.28 -19.33
N LEU A 704 61.28 75.12 -19.94
CA LEU A 704 62.16 74.53 -20.97
C LEU A 704 61.71 74.85 -22.40
N GLU A 705 60.40 74.90 -22.65
CA GLU A 705 59.82 75.28 -23.94
C GLU A 705 60.15 76.74 -24.29
N GLN A 706 60.03 77.65 -23.33
CA GLN A 706 60.46 79.05 -23.50
C GLN A 706 61.96 79.14 -23.86
N LYS A 707 62.82 78.32 -23.23
CA LYS A 707 64.26 78.26 -23.50
C LYS A 707 64.61 77.57 -24.83
N LEU A 708 63.70 76.80 -25.41
CA LEU A 708 63.83 76.30 -26.78
C LEU A 708 63.44 77.41 -27.77
N GLN A 709 62.31 78.09 -27.55
CA GLN A 709 61.85 79.19 -28.40
C GLN A 709 62.89 80.33 -28.48
N GLU A 710 63.45 80.77 -27.36
CA GLU A 710 64.56 81.75 -27.32
C GLU A 710 65.76 81.31 -28.18
N ARG A 711 66.07 80.01 -28.21
CA ARG A 711 67.20 79.47 -28.98
C ARG A 711 66.88 79.36 -30.46
N ASP A 712 65.65 79.04 -30.83
CA ASP A 712 65.22 78.96 -32.23
C ASP A 712 65.10 80.36 -32.86
N GLU A 713 64.75 81.39 -32.08
CA GLU A 713 64.84 82.80 -32.50
C GLU A 713 66.31 83.23 -32.72
N ILE A 714 67.24 82.85 -31.83
CA ILE A 714 68.69 83.09 -32.00
C ILE A 714 69.27 82.31 -33.20
N LEU A 715 68.79 81.09 -33.46
CA LEU A 715 69.20 80.31 -34.63
C LEU A 715 68.63 80.88 -35.95
N SER A 716 67.43 81.43 -35.91
CA SER A 716 66.78 82.08 -37.06
C SER A 716 67.50 83.37 -37.45
N THR A 717 67.76 84.25 -36.49
CA THR A 717 68.53 85.50 -36.72
C THR A 717 69.95 85.22 -37.22
N LEU A 718 70.66 84.26 -36.62
CA LEU A 718 71.97 83.80 -37.12
C LEU A 718 71.88 83.13 -38.51
N GLY A 719 70.72 82.59 -38.88
CA GLY A 719 70.42 82.10 -40.22
C GLY A 719 70.32 83.24 -41.24
N GLU A 720 69.59 84.30 -40.91
CA GLU A 720 69.48 85.51 -41.73
C GLU A 720 70.83 86.22 -41.90
N GLU A 721 71.60 86.38 -40.82
CA GLU A 721 72.97 86.93 -40.88
C GLU A 721 73.88 86.14 -41.84
N LYS A 722 73.80 84.80 -41.82
CA LYS A 722 74.57 83.93 -42.74
C LYS A 722 74.09 84.08 -44.18
N ILE A 723 72.78 84.17 -44.41
CA ILE A 723 72.21 84.40 -45.75
C ILE A 723 72.69 85.75 -46.30
N GLU A 724 72.69 86.79 -45.49
CA GLU A 724 73.13 88.13 -45.90
C GLU A 724 74.66 88.20 -46.11
N ALA A 725 75.46 87.56 -45.26
CA ALA A 725 76.90 87.42 -45.48
C ALA A 725 77.21 86.66 -46.79
N ILE A 726 76.41 85.65 -47.14
CA ILE A 726 76.51 84.95 -48.43
C ILE A 726 76.14 85.89 -49.60
N ARG A 727 75.07 86.70 -49.48
CA ARG A 727 74.72 87.70 -50.51
C ARG A 727 75.86 88.69 -50.75
N GLN A 728 76.46 89.22 -49.67
CA GLN A 728 77.58 90.16 -49.75
C GLN A 728 78.82 89.53 -50.42
N LEU A 729 79.12 88.26 -50.11
CA LEU A 729 80.19 87.51 -50.78
C LEU A 729 79.90 87.29 -52.27
N CYS A 730 78.65 86.98 -52.66
CA CYS A 730 78.26 86.85 -54.07
C CYS A 730 78.46 88.16 -54.84
N VAL A 731 78.02 89.30 -54.28
CA VAL A 731 78.22 90.63 -54.89
C VAL A 731 79.71 90.95 -55.06
N LEU A 732 80.55 90.60 -54.08
CA LEU A 732 82.01 90.79 -54.16
C LEU A 732 82.63 89.91 -55.26
N ILE A 733 82.23 88.63 -55.36
CA ILE A 733 82.68 87.69 -56.39
C ILE A 733 82.31 88.18 -57.78
N ASP A 734 81.09 88.66 -57.98
CA ASP A 734 80.65 89.17 -59.29
C ASP A 734 81.31 90.50 -59.64
N TYR A 735 81.59 91.39 -58.68
CA TYR A 735 82.47 92.56 -58.91
C TYR A 735 83.86 92.14 -59.40
N HIS A 736 84.47 91.14 -58.76
CA HIS A 736 85.77 90.61 -59.18
C HIS A 736 85.73 89.94 -60.57
N ARG A 737 84.64 89.25 -60.92
CA ARG A 737 84.43 88.69 -62.26
C ARG A 737 84.32 89.77 -63.33
N HIS A 738 83.44 90.76 -63.16
CA HIS A 738 83.29 91.87 -64.12
C HIS A 738 84.62 92.62 -64.32
N ARG A 739 85.37 92.86 -63.24
CA ARG A 739 86.71 93.46 -63.31
C ARG A 739 87.72 92.57 -64.03
N TYR A 740 87.68 91.25 -63.83
CA TYR A 740 88.55 90.30 -64.53
C TYR A 740 88.22 90.22 -66.03
N ASP A 741 86.94 90.13 -66.40
CA ASP A 741 86.55 90.07 -67.80
C ASP A 741 86.83 91.38 -68.56
N HIS A 742 86.67 92.56 -67.93
CA HIS A 742 87.16 93.82 -68.51
C HIS A 742 88.69 93.83 -68.72
N LEU A 743 89.47 93.30 -67.77
CA LEU A 743 90.93 93.17 -67.91
C LEU A 743 91.32 92.22 -69.06
N LYS A 744 90.63 91.08 -69.15
CA LYS A 744 90.80 90.06 -70.21
C LYS A 744 90.39 90.59 -71.59
N GLU A 745 89.33 91.40 -71.67
CA GLU A 745 88.92 92.10 -72.89
C GLU A 745 89.94 93.16 -73.30
N ALA A 746 90.46 93.96 -72.35
CA ALA A 746 91.49 94.95 -72.60
C ALA A 746 92.80 94.31 -73.11
N VAL A 747 93.20 93.16 -72.54
CA VAL A 747 94.35 92.37 -73.02
C VAL A 747 94.07 91.80 -74.42
N SER A 748 92.87 91.28 -74.68
CA SER A 748 92.49 90.75 -76.01
C SER A 748 92.44 91.82 -77.10
N LYS A 749 92.23 93.10 -76.74
CA LYS A 749 92.26 94.26 -77.64
C LYS A 749 93.66 94.85 -77.82
N MET A 750 94.71 94.26 -77.23
CA MET A 750 96.08 94.77 -77.31
C MET A 750 96.78 94.29 -78.61
N PRO A 751 97.24 95.18 -79.51
CA PRO A 751 97.75 94.78 -80.82
C PRO A 751 99.16 94.16 -80.73
N ILE A 752 99.24 92.83 -80.89
CA ILE A 752 100.48 92.06 -80.79
C ILE A 752 101.39 92.32 -82.00
N LYS A 753 102.30 93.30 -81.87
CA LYS A 753 103.34 93.61 -82.88
C LYS A 753 104.51 92.62 -82.84
N PHE A 754 104.32 91.42 -83.39
CA PHE A 754 105.45 90.56 -83.74
C PHE A 754 106.25 91.16 -84.91
N LYS A 755 107.55 91.41 -84.72
CA LYS A 755 108.50 91.62 -85.82
C LYS A 755 108.90 90.26 -86.40
N LYS A 756 108.73 90.06 -87.72
CA LYS A 756 109.40 88.99 -88.47
C LYS A 756 110.91 89.28 -88.60
N PRO A 757 111.76 88.26 -88.58
CA PRO A 757 112.94 88.17 -89.43
C PRO A 757 112.60 87.37 -90.70
N ALA A 758 112.78 87.97 -91.88
CA ALA A 758 112.32 87.49 -93.20
C ALA A 758 110.79 87.29 -93.30
#